data_AF-A0A819NIW8-F1
#
_entry.id   AF-A0A819NIW8-F1
#
_cell.length_a   1.000
_cell.length_b   1.000
_cell.length_c   1.000
_cell.angle_alpha   90.00
_cell.angle_beta   90.00
_cell.angle_gamma   90.00
#
_symmetry.space_group_name_H-M   'P 1'
#
loop_
_entity.id
_entity.type
_entity.pdbx_description
1 polymer ?
#
loop_
_entity_poly.entity_id
_entity_poly.type
_entity_poly.pdbx_seq_one_letter_code
_entity_poly.pdbx_strand_id
1 'polypeptide(L)'
;MATATLPHDDIPTNADDPNLEIFCLVWLDANVNVKDFRDTEQKLRSIINRFKKFQDVEQCRKYIERRSQKDRLVIIASGRLGRELVPSIHKLRQVISIYVYCMDKKSNKEWANKFSKIKDVVVDLDGLITRIKADHKTQRKVEEPLAINIFTTSFGKGKSTSGVNGKFVFSQVFIDCLLRLKSTETDKIELIDRCKQQYEGNSTELKNISEFEKTYSPDKVLWWYSRESFFYNTLNAVLRNEKSHMIFLFRSFISDIYHQLKKYQITQQLQVYRCQMISSDELETLKQSMGQFVSVNSFFSTSAQYTAALAFLKIHQVKDNLEPVLFEITADPNVATTKPFADISKLSDYSEESEVLFMLGSIFRLNSVNRSSDDRLWIIQMTLCSENEHDLKNVLKHMKQQLGTGETTLRTLGKVLWTMGKLDLAEQYFTRFLKEFSPNDPLLGNLYDELGELASQSRDYEKSVQWHQKALVFKNQQQLTPNSNINQTTNVTKMAAPNPDYDKSIQQPQKAPGLKNPQQLTPNSNINKPTNATQLAPQNYGHDKGIQQPQKASGLKSPPQSAPISNINQPINATQLTSQNHGHDKSIQQHQKASGLKNPQQLIPNSNVNQPPNATVISNTPVGVQWAQDGVVVAGGYGNGHTSVQFCFPHGLFVDDDQTMVIADNGNDRIVQWKVGDQHGKMMAGDRGPGNRLNQLNQPTDVIIDKATNSFIICDGDNRRLLRWSRQNDTNQGEILLEDVRCYGLAMDDQKNLYISDTKHHEVRRYQLGDKKGTVVAGGNGKGTDLNQLSTPTYIFVDQHQTVYVSERHNHRVTKWNKGATAGIVVAGGQGQGQALTQLSQPEGLFVDKLGTVYVVDSFNNRVMCWPQGAKQGTIVVGGNGRGQGTNQLNGPVGLAFDRHRNLYVADCGNDRVLQYPIV
;
A
#
# COMPACT_ATOMS: atom_id res chain seq x y z
N MET A 1 -3.29 -14.32 56.74
CA MET A 1 -2.70 -13.96 55.43
C MET A 1 -3.78 -14.12 54.39
N ALA A 2 -4.02 -13.10 53.56
CA ALA A 2 -4.84 -13.19 52.34
C ALA A 2 -4.45 -12.02 51.44
N THR A 3 -3.83 -12.30 50.29
CA THR A 3 -3.36 -11.27 49.35
C THR A 3 -4.47 -10.90 48.38
N ALA A 4 -4.89 -9.64 48.39
CA ALA A 4 -5.83 -9.13 47.39
C ALA A 4 -5.12 -9.03 46.03
N THR A 5 -5.57 -9.82 45.05
CA THR A 5 -5.13 -9.72 43.66
C THR A 5 -5.75 -8.50 43.00
N LEU A 6 -4.93 -7.71 42.30
CA LEU A 6 -5.40 -6.66 41.40
C LEU A 6 -6.02 -7.28 40.15
N PRO A 7 -7.00 -6.63 39.50
CA PRO A 7 -7.56 -7.11 38.24
C PRO A 7 -6.50 -7.08 37.12
N HIS A 8 -6.65 -7.98 36.14
CA HIS A 8 -5.81 -8.01 34.94
C HIS A 8 -6.05 -6.77 34.07
N ASP A 9 -4.98 -6.08 33.67
CA ASP A 9 -4.98 -5.19 32.50
C ASP A 9 -4.95 -6.06 31.22
N ASP A 10 -6.11 -6.60 30.83
CA ASP A 10 -6.26 -7.21 29.51
C ASP A 10 -6.18 -6.13 28.43
N ILE A 11 -5.22 -6.27 27.51
CA ILE A 11 -4.99 -5.32 26.41
C ILE A 11 -5.81 -5.79 25.19
N PRO A 12 -6.80 -5.02 24.71
CA PRO A 12 -7.51 -5.36 23.48
C PRO A 12 -6.58 -5.32 22.26
N THR A 13 -6.71 -6.31 21.39
CA THR A 13 -5.96 -6.41 20.13
C THR A 13 -6.45 -5.39 19.10
N ASN A 14 -5.86 -4.19 19.10
CA ASN A 14 -5.76 -3.17 18.03
C ASN A 14 -7.00 -2.72 17.20
N ALA A 15 -8.17 -3.35 17.31
CA ALA A 15 -9.40 -2.95 16.60
C ALA A 15 -10.21 -1.91 17.40
N ASP A 16 -10.39 -2.18 18.71
CA ASP A 16 -11.19 -1.36 19.64
C ASP A 16 -10.33 -0.73 20.75
N ASP A 17 -9.48 0.25 20.40
CA ASP A 17 -9.18 1.32 21.37
C ASP A 17 -10.34 2.33 21.29
N PRO A 18 -11.21 2.43 22.32
CA PRO A 18 -12.32 3.38 22.32
C PRO A 18 -11.85 4.83 22.36
N ASN A 19 -10.56 5.09 22.60
CA ASN A 19 -10.01 6.43 22.71
C ASN A 19 -10.26 7.29 21.47
N LEU A 20 -11.08 8.33 21.63
CA LEU A 20 -11.31 9.40 20.65
C LEU A 20 -10.44 10.64 20.91
N GLU A 21 -9.92 10.82 22.13
CA GLU A 21 -9.15 11.99 22.56
C GLU A 21 -7.63 11.77 22.41
N ILE A 22 -6.93 12.70 21.75
CA ILE A 22 -5.46 12.68 21.73
C ILE A 22 -4.86 13.09 23.09
N PHE A 23 -5.60 13.89 23.87
CA PHE A 23 -5.16 14.36 25.19
C PHE A 23 -5.47 13.34 26.30
N CYS A 24 -4.61 13.30 27.32
CA CYS A 24 -4.87 12.55 28.54
C CYS A 24 -4.28 13.29 29.75
N LEU A 25 -5.07 13.45 30.80
CA LEU A 25 -4.59 13.93 32.09
C LEU A 25 -4.12 12.75 32.93
N VAL A 26 -2.91 12.83 33.47
CA VAL A 26 -2.30 11.81 34.32
C VAL A 26 -1.97 12.44 35.68
N TRP A 27 -2.66 12.01 36.73
CA TRP A 27 -2.39 12.44 38.10
C TRP A 27 -1.59 11.38 38.86
N LEU A 28 -0.37 11.72 39.27
CA LEU A 28 0.44 10.96 40.22
C LEU A 28 0.35 11.61 41.61
N ASP A 29 0.12 10.82 42.66
CA ASP A 29 -0.25 11.27 44.03
C ASP A 29 -1.72 11.73 44.14
N ALA A 30 -2.65 10.87 43.72
CA ALA A 30 -4.09 11.17 43.65
C ALA A 30 -4.82 11.09 45.01
N ASN A 31 -4.10 10.98 46.13
CA ASN A 31 -4.67 10.89 47.48
C ASN A 31 -4.54 12.21 48.29
N VAL A 32 -4.01 13.27 47.69
CA VAL A 32 -3.91 14.59 48.34
C VAL A 32 -5.33 15.18 48.54
N ASN A 33 -5.79 15.16 49.79
CA ASN A 33 -7.04 15.71 50.31
C ASN A 33 -8.34 15.03 49.79
N VAL A 34 -8.66 13.87 50.38
CA VAL A 34 -9.68 12.89 49.91
C VAL A 34 -11.13 13.43 49.82
N LYS A 35 -11.51 14.49 50.55
CA LYS A 35 -12.89 15.03 50.50
C LYS A 35 -13.19 15.78 49.20
N ASP A 36 -12.30 16.67 48.79
CA ASP A 36 -12.51 17.55 47.63
C ASP A 36 -12.05 16.91 46.30
N PHE A 37 -11.38 15.77 46.37
CA PHE A 37 -10.81 15.09 45.19
C PHE A 37 -11.87 14.70 44.14
N ARG A 38 -13.11 14.37 44.53
CA ARG A 38 -14.18 14.04 43.55
C ARG A 38 -14.61 15.26 42.73
N ASP A 39 -14.84 16.39 43.39
CA ASP A 39 -15.14 17.67 42.72
C ASP A 39 -13.96 18.11 41.84
N THR A 40 -12.74 17.92 42.34
CA THR A 40 -11.50 18.12 41.58
C THR A 40 -11.45 17.29 40.29
N GLU A 41 -11.73 15.99 40.36
CA GLU A 41 -11.75 15.11 39.18
C GLU A 41 -12.85 15.51 38.20
N GLN A 42 -14.02 15.96 38.67
CA GLN A 42 -15.06 16.54 37.79
C GLN A 42 -14.56 17.80 37.06
N LYS A 43 -14.03 18.77 37.82
CA LYS A 43 -13.51 20.03 37.27
C LYS A 43 -12.41 19.78 36.23
N LEU A 44 -11.49 18.85 36.48
CA LEU A 44 -10.43 18.50 35.52
C LEU A 44 -10.95 17.71 34.30
N ARG A 45 -11.92 16.81 34.48
CA ARG A 45 -12.55 16.08 33.35
C ARG A 45 -13.35 16.99 32.41
N SER A 46 -13.89 18.10 32.93
CA SER A 46 -14.47 19.17 32.09
C SER A 46 -13.44 20.00 31.30
N ILE A 47 -12.14 19.70 31.42
CA ILE A 47 -11.08 20.28 30.58
C ILE A 47 -10.44 19.20 29.70
N ILE A 48 -10.03 18.07 30.28
CA ILE A 48 -9.52 16.89 29.57
C ILE A 48 -10.24 15.67 30.15
N ASN A 49 -11.18 15.11 29.39
CA ASN A 49 -12.11 14.09 29.86
C ASN A 49 -11.40 12.75 30.14
N ARG A 50 -10.40 12.38 29.32
CA ARG A 50 -9.57 11.19 29.56
C ARG A 50 -8.60 11.38 30.74
N PHE A 51 -8.99 10.91 31.92
CA PHE A 51 -8.26 11.05 33.18
C PHE A 51 -7.74 9.70 33.72
N LYS A 52 -6.46 9.62 34.12
CA LYS A 52 -5.84 8.44 34.76
C LYS A 52 -5.11 8.82 36.05
N LYS A 53 -5.12 7.90 37.02
CA LYS A 53 -4.58 8.07 38.38
C LYS A 53 -3.51 7.03 38.66
N PHE A 54 -2.43 7.45 39.30
CA PHE A 54 -1.35 6.58 39.78
C PHE A 54 -0.95 6.98 41.21
N GLN A 55 -0.57 6.00 42.01
CA GLN A 55 0.09 6.21 43.32
C GLN A 55 1.56 5.79 43.26
N ASP A 56 1.90 4.87 42.36
CA ASP A 56 3.26 4.39 42.13
C ASP A 56 3.91 5.08 40.92
N VAL A 57 5.19 5.42 41.07
CA VAL A 57 6.01 6.09 40.05
C VAL A 57 6.34 5.14 38.90
N GLU A 58 6.55 3.85 39.19
CA GLU A 58 6.98 2.84 38.21
C GLU A 58 5.83 2.49 37.24
N GLN A 59 4.63 2.27 37.76
CA GLN A 59 3.39 2.12 36.98
C GLN A 59 3.09 3.37 36.14
N CYS A 60 3.21 4.56 36.73
CA CYS A 60 3.00 5.83 36.03
C CYS A 60 3.98 5.99 34.85
N ARG A 61 5.28 5.71 35.07
CA ARG A 61 6.29 5.77 34.01
C ARG A 61 6.03 4.76 32.90
N LYS A 62 5.77 3.49 33.25
CA LYS A 62 5.43 2.43 32.27
C LYS A 62 4.18 2.74 31.48
N TYR A 63 3.17 3.39 32.07
CA TYR A 63 2.01 3.88 31.34
C TYR A 63 2.40 4.98 30.33
N ILE A 64 3.21 5.95 30.73
CA ILE A 64 3.68 7.07 29.88
C ILE A 64 4.58 6.59 28.72
N GLU A 65 5.48 5.64 28.99
CA GLU A 65 6.44 5.10 28.01
C GLU A 65 5.78 4.20 26.96
N ARG A 66 4.71 3.47 27.32
CA ARG A 66 3.92 2.63 26.40
C ARG A 66 2.94 3.42 25.52
N ARG A 67 2.81 4.74 25.69
CA ARG A 67 1.89 5.60 24.92
C ARG A 67 2.50 6.02 23.58
N SER A 68 1.64 6.28 22.61
CA SER A 68 2.06 6.68 21.26
C SER A 68 2.70 8.07 21.30
N GLN A 69 3.67 8.34 20.43
CA GLN A 69 4.19 9.70 20.23
C GLN A 69 3.13 10.68 19.67
N LYS A 70 1.98 10.16 19.21
CA LYS A 70 0.79 10.95 18.86
C LYS A 70 -0.09 11.32 20.06
N ASP A 71 0.02 10.62 21.20
CA ASP A 71 -0.71 10.96 22.43
C ASP A 71 -0.19 12.29 23.03
N ARG A 72 -1.03 12.95 23.85
CA ARG A 72 -0.79 14.28 24.43
C ARG A 72 -1.04 14.28 25.93
N LEU A 73 -0.03 13.83 26.66
CA LEU A 73 -0.06 13.61 28.10
C LEU A 73 0.23 14.90 28.88
N VAL A 74 -0.72 15.28 29.73
CA VAL A 74 -0.61 16.39 30.69
C VAL A 74 -0.51 15.78 32.08
N ILE A 75 0.63 16.00 32.74
CA ILE A 75 0.96 15.36 34.02
C ILE A 75 0.69 16.31 35.19
N ILE A 76 0.01 15.84 36.23
CA ILE A 76 -0.03 16.44 37.56
C ILE A 76 0.76 15.53 38.49
N ALA A 77 1.69 16.07 39.27
CA ALA A 77 2.47 15.30 40.25
C ALA A 77 2.73 16.12 41.52
N SER A 78 2.86 15.46 42.67
CA SER A 78 3.30 16.13 43.90
C SER A 78 4.78 16.50 43.85
N GLY A 79 5.19 17.47 44.69
CA GLY A 79 6.58 17.96 44.73
C GLY A 79 7.64 16.90 45.06
N ARG A 80 7.25 15.79 45.70
CA ARG A 80 8.11 14.61 45.91
C ARG A 80 8.12 13.72 44.67
N LEU A 81 6.99 13.12 44.30
CA LEU A 81 6.95 12.11 43.24
C LEU A 81 7.28 12.70 41.85
N GLY A 82 7.08 14.01 41.66
CA GLY A 82 7.58 14.75 40.51
C GLY A 82 9.11 14.74 40.39
N ARG A 83 9.85 14.84 41.49
CA ARG A 83 11.33 14.76 41.49
C ARG A 83 11.82 13.37 41.09
N GLU A 84 11.04 12.33 41.41
CA GLU A 84 11.32 10.93 41.07
C GLU A 84 10.93 10.61 39.61
N LEU A 85 9.80 11.14 39.11
CA LEU A 85 9.30 10.85 37.75
C LEU A 85 9.90 11.73 36.65
N VAL A 86 9.90 13.06 36.81
CA VAL A 86 10.18 14.02 35.71
C VAL A 86 11.55 13.83 35.04
N PRO A 87 12.65 13.51 35.76
CA PRO A 87 13.94 13.25 35.12
C PRO A 87 13.88 12.16 34.05
N SER A 88 13.05 11.12 34.23
CA SER A 88 12.87 10.07 33.23
C SER A 88 11.96 10.47 32.05
N ILE A 89 10.84 11.17 32.31
CA ILE A 89 9.82 11.41 31.27
C ILE A 89 9.94 12.73 30.50
N HIS A 90 10.69 13.74 30.98
CA HIS A 90 10.64 15.09 30.40
C HIS A 90 11.04 15.17 28.92
N LYS A 91 11.87 14.23 28.42
CA LYS A 91 12.29 14.19 27.00
C LYS A 91 11.24 13.55 26.07
N LEU A 92 10.32 12.74 26.59
CA LEU A 92 9.35 11.97 25.80
C LEU A 92 8.38 12.89 25.05
N ARG A 93 8.22 12.70 23.73
CA ARG A 93 7.44 13.59 22.84
C ARG A 93 5.96 13.70 23.27
N GLN A 94 5.38 12.60 23.73
CA GLN A 94 3.99 12.52 24.18
C GLN A 94 3.70 13.30 25.46
N VAL A 95 4.71 13.59 26.30
CA VAL A 95 4.56 14.46 27.48
C VAL A 95 4.70 15.91 27.03
N ILE A 96 3.65 16.71 27.20
CA ILE A 96 3.60 18.10 26.70
C ILE A 96 3.61 19.17 27.80
N SER A 97 2.97 18.90 28.93
CA SER A 97 2.87 19.80 30.08
C SER A 97 2.96 19.01 31.37
N ILE A 98 3.69 19.53 32.35
CA ILE A 98 3.81 18.98 33.70
C ILE A 98 3.47 20.09 34.69
N TYR A 99 2.63 19.79 35.67
CA TYR A 99 2.25 20.70 36.75
C TYR A 99 2.62 20.06 38.09
N VAL A 100 3.31 20.83 38.94
CA VAL A 100 3.75 20.36 40.25
C VAL A 100 2.77 20.90 41.28
N TYR A 101 1.92 20.06 41.85
CA TYR A 101 0.93 20.45 42.85
C TYR A 101 1.49 20.20 44.25
N CYS A 102 1.81 21.27 44.99
CA CYS A 102 2.42 21.16 46.32
C CYS A 102 2.31 22.46 47.14
N MET A 103 2.17 22.32 48.46
CA MET A 103 2.04 23.47 49.38
C MET A 103 3.32 24.34 49.43
N ASP A 104 4.50 23.74 49.31
CA ASP A 104 5.78 24.48 49.28
C ASP A 104 6.17 24.84 47.83
N LYS A 105 5.68 25.99 47.36
CA LYS A 105 6.07 26.55 46.06
C LYS A 105 7.55 26.94 46.00
N LYS A 106 8.20 27.28 47.12
CA LYS A 106 9.55 27.87 47.12
C LYS A 106 10.62 26.82 46.83
N SER A 107 10.67 25.72 47.62
CA SER A 107 11.69 24.68 47.42
C SER A 107 11.52 23.90 46.11
N ASN A 108 10.30 23.88 45.55
CA ASN A 108 9.99 23.18 44.31
C ASN A 108 10.23 24.03 43.04
N LYS A 109 10.17 25.37 43.12
CA LYS A 109 10.39 26.24 41.94
C LYS A 109 11.81 26.16 41.38
N GLU A 110 12.83 26.12 42.24
CA GLU A 110 14.24 26.02 41.81
C GLU A 110 14.57 24.70 41.11
N TRP A 111 13.89 23.61 41.50
CA TRP A 111 13.98 22.32 40.82
C TRP A 111 13.14 22.32 39.52
N ALA A 112 11.92 22.86 39.57
CA ALA A 112 11.00 22.91 38.43
C ALA A 112 11.59 23.68 37.23
N ASN A 113 12.25 24.82 37.49
CA ASN A 113 12.90 25.65 36.48
C ASN A 113 13.97 24.90 35.64
N LYS A 114 14.43 23.71 36.08
CA LYS A 114 15.40 22.90 35.35
C LYS A 114 14.79 22.09 34.19
N PHE A 115 13.46 22.06 34.06
CA PHE A 115 12.74 21.27 33.06
C PHE A 115 11.70 22.10 32.30
N SER A 116 11.97 22.40 31.02
CA SER A 116 11.11 23.25 30.15
C SER A 116 9.66 22.76 29.95
N LYS A 117 9.35 21.52 30.34
CA LYS A 117 8.00 20.95 30.32
C LYS A 117 7.21 21.16 31.61
N ILE A 118 7.85 21.50 32.73
CA ILE A 118 7.12 21.97 33.91
C ILE A 118 6.63 23.39 33.62
N LYS A 119 5.31 23.61 33.75
CA LYS A 119 4.66 24.88 33.36
C LYS A 119 4.36 25.80 34.55
N ASP A 120 4.04 25.24 35.72
CA ASP A 120 4.01 25.97 36.99
C ASP A 120 4.15 24.98 38.17
N VAL A 121 4.47 25.52 39.34
CA VAL A 121 4.41 24.88 40.65
C VAL A 121 3.24 25.50 41.40
N VAL A 122 2.12 24.80 41.55
CA VAL A 122 0.85 25.37 42.02
C VAL A 122 0.53 24.91 43.45
N VAL A 123 -0.01 25.82 44.27
CA VAL A 123 -0.32 25.60 45.70
C VAL A 123 -1.81 25.37 45.95
N ASP A 124 -2.65 25.90 45.08
CA ASP A 124 -4.10 25.92 45.17
C ASP A 124 -4.75 25.23 43.95
N LEU A 125 -5.99 24.78 44.11
CA LEU A 125 -6.63 23.97 43.10
C LEU A 125 -7.20 24.79 41.94
N ASP A 126 -7.85 25.92 42.23
CA ASP A 126 -8.52 26.71 41.19
C ASP A 126 -7.51 27.39 40.25
N GLY A 127 -6.33 27.78 40.75
CA GLY A 127 -5.18 28.18 39.94
C GLY A 127 -4.65 27.05 39.05
N LEU A 128 -4.59 25.81 39.55
CA LEU A 128 -4.16 24.64 38.77
C LEU A 128 -5.15 24.35 37.63
N ILE A 129 -6.44 24.34 37.94
CA ILE A 129 -7.54 24.16 36.98
C ILE A 129 -7.54 25.28 35.93
N THR A 130 -7.42 26.54 36.36
CA THR A 130 -7.36 27.71 35.48
C THR A 130 -6.16 27.65 34.54
N ARG A 131 -4.98 27.27 35.06
CA ARG A 131 -3.75 27.11 34.27
C ARG A 131 -3.89 25.99 33.23
N ILE A 132 -4.36 24.80 33.66
CA ILE A 132 -4.60 23.67 32.76
C ILE A 132 -5.63 24.04 31.68
N LYS A 133 -6.71 24.76 32.03
CA LYS A 133 -7.73 25.21 31.06
C LYS A 133 -7.18 26.19 30.03
N ALA A 134 -6.37 27.16 30.45
CA ALA A 134 -5.76 28.15 29.55
C ALA A 134 -4.72 27.52 28.60
N ASP A 135 -3.83 26.67 29.14
CA ASP A 135 -2.82 25.99 28.35
C ASP A 135 -3.44 24.91 27.45
N HIS A 136 -4.45 24.15 27.90
CA HIS A 136 -5.17 23.18 27.06
C HIS A 136 -5.98 23.85 25.94
N LYS A 137 -6.74 24.93 26.22
CA LYS A 137 -7.50 25.66 25.17
C LYS A 137 -6.58 26.27 24.09
N THR A 138 -5.29 26.47 24.41
CA THR A 138 -4.28 26.90 23.44
C THR A 138 -3.61 25.70 22.74
N GLN A 139 -3.22 24.66 23.48
CA GLN A 139 -2.61 23.43 22.93
C GLN A 139 -3.56 22.66 22.01
N ARG A 140 -4.87 22.61 22.30
CA ARG A 140 -5.87 21.98 21.44
C ARG A 140 -5.97 22.66 20.07
N LYS A 141 -5.87 23.99 19.99
CA LYS A 141 -5.82 24.75 18.73
C LYS A 141 -4.51 24.58 17.94
N VAL A 142 -3.52 23.89 18.50
CA VAL A 142 -2.17 23.70 17.92
C VAL A 142 -1.90 22.23 17.58
N GLU A 143 -2.41 21.29 18.37
CA GLU A 143 -2.14 19.85 18.25
C GLU A 143 -3.29 19.07 17.58
N GLU A 144 -4.37 19.75 17.15
CA GLU A 144 -5.44 19.20 16.32
C GLU A 144 -5.29 19.66 14.84
N PRO A 145 -4.42 19.03 14.02
CA PRO A 145 -4.24 19.40 12.62
C PRO A 145 -5.51 19.14 11.80
N LEU A 146 -5.62 19.82 10.65
CA LEU A 146 -6.67 19.50 9.68
C LEU A 146 -6.32 18.24 8.89
N ALA A 147 -7.31 17.37 8.70
CA ALA A 147 -7.22 16.23 7.79
C ALA A 147 -7.32 16.71 6.33
N ILE A 148 -6.19 17.17 5.78
CA ILE A 148 -6.07 17.69 4.41
C ILE A 148 -5.57 16.58 3.48
N ASN A 149 -6.40 16.21 2.51
CA ASN A 149 -6.06 15.29 1.43
C ASN A 149 -5.80 16.07 0.13
N ILE A 150 -4.78 15.68 -0.62
CA ILE A 150 -4.31 16.38 -1.82
C ILE A 150 -4.34 15.41 -3.01
N PHE A 151 -4.89 15.86 -4.14
CA PHE A 151 -5.20 15.04 -5.29
C PHE A 151 -4.52 15.54 -6.57
N THR A 152 -3.72 14.66 -7.18
CA THR A 152 -3.26 14.77 -8.57
C THR A 152 -4.21 14.05 -9.51
N THR A 153 -4.44 14.59 -10.71
CA THR A 153 -5.35 14.02 -11.72
C THR A 153 -4.89 12.67 -12.29
N SER A 154 -3.64 12.26 -12.05
CA SER A 154 -3.15 10.89 -12.27
C SER A 154 -3.74 9.91 -11.26
N PHE A 155 -4.56 8.97 -11.74
CA PHE A 155 -5.14 7.88 -10.96
C PHE A 155 -4.08 7.20 -10.05
N GLY A 156 -4.42 7.05 -8.76
CA GLY A 156 -3.63 6.32 -7.77
C GLY A 156 -2.65 7.15 -6.92
N LYS A 157 -2.29 8.39 -7.29
CA LYS A 157 -1.23 9.18 -6.63
C LYS A 157 -1.73 10.33 -5.72
N GLY A 158 -2.69 10.08 -4.83
CA GLY A 158 -3.07 11.11 -3.84
C GLY A 158 -2.09 11.19 -2.65
N LYS A 159 -1.78 12.41 -2.19
CA LYS A 159 -1.03 12.68 -0.95
C LYS A 159 -2.01 13.00 0.19
N SER A 160 -1.57 12.82 1.44
CA SER A 160 -2.33 13.26 2.63
C SER A 160 -1.39 13.87 3.66
N THR A 161 -1.80 14.97 4.30
CA THR A 161 -1.00 15.62 5.37
C THR A 161 -0.88 14.77 6.63
N SER A 162 -1.80 13.80 6.82
CA SER A 162 -1.88 12.96 8.03
C SER A 162 -1.08 11.65 7.95
N GLY A 163 -0.55 11.30 6.77
CA GLY A 163 0.12 10.03 6.50
C GLY A 163 -0.79 8.80 6.38
N VAL A 164 -2.12 8.98 6.36
CA VAL A 164 -3.08 7.88 6.12
C VAL A 164 -3.50 7.89 4.64
N ASN A 165 -3.47 6.70 4.02
CA ASN A 165 -3.89 6.38 2.64
C ASN A 165 -4.57 7.52 1.86
N GLY A 166 -3.81 8.19 0.97
CA GLY A 166 -4.26 9.30 0.13
C GLY A 166 -5.24 8.91 -0.99
N LYS A 167 -6.27 8.12 -0.70
CA LYS A 167 -7.30 7.73 -1.66
C LYS A 167 -8.53 8.66 -1.60
N PHE A 168 -8.30 9.97 -1.77
CA PHE A 168 -9.29 11.06 -1.75
C PHE A 168 -10.68 10.69 -2.31
N VAL A 169 -10.73 10.02 -3.46
CA VAL A 169 -11.99 9.66 -4.15
C VAL A 169 -12.85 8.67 -3.34
N PHE A 170 -12.25 7.74 -2.58
CA PHE A 170 -13.03 6.86 -1.71
C PHE A 170 -13.55 7.58 -0.46
N SER A 171 -12.84 8.58 0.07
CA SER A 171 -13.39 9.45 1.11
C SER A 171 -14.63 10.19 0.59
N GLN A 172 -14.55 10.78 -0.60
CA GLN A 172 -15.70 11.44 -1.26
C GLN A 172 -16.89 10.48 -1.41
N VAL A 173 -16.66 9.29 -1.95
CA VAL A 173 -17.68 8.23 -2.13
C VAL A 173 -18.25 7.72 -0.80
N PHE A 174 -17.43 7.58 0.25
CA PHE A 174 -17.87 7.17 1.59
C PHE A 174 -18.84 8.20 2.19
N ILE A 175 -18.55 9.49 2.04
CA ILE A 175 -19.43 10.59 2.47
C ILE A 175 -20.75 10.56 1.70
N ASP A 176 -20.70 10.39 0.37
CA ASP A 176 -21.89 10.26 -0.48
C ASP A 176 -22.74 9.02 -0.15
N CYS A 177 -22.14 7.95 0.38
CA CYS A 177 -22.87 6.80 0.88
C CYS A 177 -23.53 7.10 2.23
N LEU A 178 -22.79 7.68 3.18
CA LEU A 178 -23.31 8.04 4.51
C LEU A 178 -24.52 8.98 4.44
N LEU A 179 -24.48 9.99 3.58
CA LEU A 179 -25.57 10.97 3.41
C LEU A 179 -26.87 10.35 2.86
N ARG A 180 -26.77 9.29 2.07
CA ARG A 180 -27.91 8.57 1.45
C ARG A 180 -28.37 7.36 2.25
N LEU A 181 -27.61 6.92 3.24
CA LEU A 181 -27.87 5.72 4.02
C LEU A 181 -28.75 6.04 5.24
N LYS A 182 -29.99 5.54 5.23
CA LYS A 182 -30.97 5.72 6.31
C LYS A 182 -30.40 5.33 7.69
N SER A 183 -30.79 6.08 8.73
CA SER A 183 -30.47 5.80 10.13
C SER A 183 -31.62 5.04 10.79
N THR A 184 -31.30 4.06 11.64
CA THR A 184 -32.27 3.46 12.55
C THR A 184 -32.23 4.17 13.91
N GLU A 185 -33.24 3.99 14.76
CA GLU A 185 -33.17 4.44 16.15
C GLU A 185 -32.12 3.63 16.96
N THR A 186 -31.91 2.36 16.62
CA THR A 186 -30.84 1.52 17.21
C THR A 186 -29.46 2.13 17.01
N ASP A 187 -29.19 2.77 15.85
CA ASP A 187 -27.93 3.48 15.61
C ASP A 187 -27.75 4.71 16.52
N LYS A 188 -28.84 5.43 16.81
CA LYS A 188 -28.81 6.59 17.71
C LYS A 188 -28.57 6.14 19.16
N ILE A 189 -29.23 5.06 19.59
CA ILE A 189 -29.01 4.46 20.92
C ILE A 189 -27.55 4.02 21.04
N GLU A 190 -27.01 3.29 20.06
CA GLU A 190 -25.60 2.88 20.07
C GLU A 190 -24.63 4.07 20.10
N LEU A 191 -24.91 5.14 19.33
CA LEU A 191 -24.11 6.38 19.38
C LEU A 191 -24.11 7.00 20.77
N ILE A 192 -25.29 7.13 21.37
CA ILE A 192 -25.49 7.76 22.67
C ILE A 192 -24.83 6.95 23.79
N ASP A 193 -24.94 5.62 23.77
CA ASP A 193 -24.31 4.77 24.78
C ASP A 193 -22.78 4.74 24.64
N ARG A 194 -22.24 4.76 23.41
CA ARG A 194 -20.80 4.97 23.17
C ARG A 194 -20.33 6.36 23.63
N CYS A 195 -21.16 7.40 23.51
CA CYS A 195 -20.86 8.71 24.09
C CYS A 195 -20.89 8.67 25.63
N LYS A 196 -21.87 8.02 26.26
CA LYS A 196 -21.93 7.84 27.72
C LYS A 196 -20.70 7.10 28.25
N GLN A 197 -20.18 6.12 27.52
CA GLN A 197 -18.93 5.41 27.81
C GLN A 197 -17.69 6.31 27.64
N GLN A 198 -17.58 7.07 26.53
CA GLN A 198 -16.46 7.99 26.31
C GLN A 198 -16.36 9.06 27.42
N TYR A 199 -17.49 9.59 27.87
CA TYR A 199 -17.57 10.62 28.92
C TYR A 199 -17.88 10.04 30.31
N GLU A 200 -17.53 8.77 30.56
CA GLU A 200 -17.74 8.13 31.86
C GLU A 200 -17.01 8.90 32.98
N GLY A 201 -17.76 9.30 33.99
CA GLY A 201 -17.26 10.10 35.11
C GLY A 201 -17.14 11.60 34.81
N ASN A 202 -17.63 12.11 33.68
CA ASN A 202 -17.74 13.54 33.40
C ASN A 202 -19.20 14.00 33.51
N SER A 203 -19.59 14.47 34.71
CA SER A 203 -20.98 14.84 35.02
C SER A 203 -21.50 16.08 34.26
N THR A 204 -20.63 16.86 33.62
CA THR A 204 -21.04 17.97 32.74
C THR A 204 -21.45 17.44 31.37
N GLU A 205 -20.59 16.63 30.74
CA GLU A 205 -20.90 16.09 29.41
C GLU A 205 -22.01 15.02 29.47
N LEU A 206 -22.12 14.25 30.55
CA LEU A 206 -23.26 13.34 30.76
C LEU A 206 -24.61 14.10 30.91
N LYS A 207 -24.60 15.34 31.40
CA LYS A 207 -25.78 16.23 31.38
C LYS A 207 -26.06 16.74 29.97
N ASN A 208 -25.04 17.18 29.22
CA ASN A 208 -25.20 17.61 27.82
C ASN A 208 -25.76 16.46 26.95
N ILE A 209 -25.31 15.22 27.14
CA ILE A 209 -25.85 14.02 26.49
C ILE A 209 -27.31 13.80 26.89
N SER A 210 -27.63 13.88 28.19
CA SER A 210 -29.00 13.74 28.72
C SER A 210 -29.96 14.85 28.26
N GLU A 211 -29.44 16.03 27.94
CA GLU A 211 -30.18 17.16 27.36
C GLU A 211 -30.42 16.93 25.86
N PHE A 212 -29.39 16.49 25.13
CA PHE A 212 -29.44 16.13 23.72
C PHE A 212 -30.48 15.03 23.46
N GLU A 213 -30.44 13.92 24.22
CA GLU A 213 -31.42 12.82 24.14
C GLU A 213 -32.89 13.29 24.24
N LYS A 214 -33.16 14.39 24.95
CA LYS A 214 -34.51 14.91 25.22
C LYS A 214 -34.93 16.07 24.33
N THR A 215 -33.99 16.78 23.72
CA THR A 215 -34.24 18.08 23.07
C THR A 215 -33.67 18.20 21.66
N TYR A 216 -32.98 17.18 21.15
CA TYR A 216 -32.50 17.15 19.78
C TYR A 216 -33.65 17.22 18.77
N SER A 217 -33.47 18.06 17.75
CA SER A 217 -34.25 18.04 16.53
C SER A 217 -33.35 18.38 15.33
N PRO A 218 -33.68 17.94 14.10
CA PRO A 218 -32.89 18.25 12.91
C PRO A 218 -32.66 19.75 12.70
N ASP A 219 -33.66 20.60 12.95
CA ASP A 219 -33.53 22.07 12.88
C ASP A 219 -32.60 22.67 13.97
N LYS A 220 -32.18 21.91 14.98
CA LYS A 220 -31.21 22.35 16.01
C LYS A 220 -29.80 21.77 15.86
N VAL A 221 -29.51 20.95 14.85
CA VAL A 221 -28.19 20.29 14.75
C VAL A 221 -27.02 21.26 14.59
N LEU A 222 -27.18 22.41 13.91
CA LEU A 222 -26.11 23.42 13.80
C LEU A 222 -25.81 24.12 15.14
N TRP A 223 -26.81 24.28 16.01
CA TRP A 223 -26.60 24.80 17.37
C TRP A 223 -25.86 23.77 18.24
N TRP A 224 -26.26 22.50 18.17
CA TRP A 224 -25.53 21.40 18.82
C TRP A 224 -24.11 21.21 18.27
N TYR A 225 -23.88 21.51 16.99
CA TYR A 225 -22.56 21.46 16.37
C TYR A 225 -21.64 22.61 16.79
N SER A 226 -22.18 23.79 17.11
CA SER A 226 -21.37 24.97 17.50
C SER A 226 -21.10 25.02 19.01
N ARG A 227 -22.07 24.66 19.85
CA ARG A 227 -21.96 24.65 21.33
C ARG A 227 -20.78 23.79 21.82
N GLU A 228 -19.90 24.37 22.66
CA GLU A 228 -18.75 23.69 23.30
C GLU A 228 -19.24 22.53 24.21
N SER A 229 -19.38 21.34 23.61
CA SER A 229 -20.05 20.16 24.18
C SER A 229 -19.58 18.85 23.55
N PHE A 230 -20.02 17.71 24.13
CA PHE A 230 -19.70 16.37 23.66
C PHE A 230 -19.97 16.18 22.15
N PHE A 231 -21.00 16.80 21.58
CA PHE A 231 -21.38 16.59 20.19
C PHE A 231 -20.32 17.15 19.22
N TYR A 232 -19.98 18.44 19.35
CA TYR A 232 -18.88 19.07 18.60
C TYR A 232 -17.54 18.35 18.82
N ASN A 233 -17.21 18.07 20.08
CA ASN A 233 -15.94 17.46 20.49
C ASN A 233 -15.77 16.07 19.87
N THR A 234 -16.79 15.22 20.00
CA THR A 234 -16.75 13.81 19.56
C THR A 234 -16.81 13.71 18.04
N LEU A 235 -17.70 14.45 17.37
CA LEU A 235 -17.86 14.38 15.91
C LEU A 235 -16.57 14.81 15.18
N ASN A 236 -15.94 15.91 15.60
CA ASN A 236 -14.69 16.36 15.00
C ASN A 236 -13.49 15.45 15.34
N ALA A 237 -13.44 14.88 16.54
CA ALA A 237 -12.44 13.86 16.87
C ALA A 237 -12.61 12.59 16.01
N VAL A 238 -13.85 12.11 15.84
CA VAL A 238 -14.21 10.94 15.04
C VAL A 238 -13.87 11.11 13.56
N LEU A 239 -14.14 12.28 12.98
CA LEU A 239 -13.82 12.61 11.59
C LEU A 239 -12.30 12.67 11.37
N ARG A 240 -11.55 13.40 12.22
CA ARG A 240 -10.07 13.53 12.09
C ARG A 240 -9.32 12.22 12.30
N ASN A 241 -9.80 11.36 13.20
CA ASN A 241 -9.22 10.04 13.46
C ASN A 241 -9.74 8.94 12.50
N GLU A 242 -10.56 9.29 11.50
CA GLU A 242 -11.21 8.39 10.54
C GLU A 242 -11.83 7.11 11.15
N LYS A 243 -12.43 7.23 12.34
CA LYS A 243 -13.05 6.16 13.12
C LYS A 243 -14.37 5.73 12.45
N SER A 244 -14.28 4.99 11.34
CA SER A 244 -15.37 4.72 10.39
C SER A 244 -16.69 4.24 11.02
N HIS A 245 -16.67 3.41 12.05
CA HIS A 245 -17.88 2.97 12.73
C HIS A 245 -18.61 4.13 13.44
N MET A 246 -17.88 4.98 14.17
CA MET A 246 -18.46 6.18 14.79
C MET A 246 -18.96 7.19 13.74
N ILE A 247 -18.28 7.33 12.59
CA ILE A 247 -18.77 8.19 11.49
C ILE A 247 -20.11 7.65 10.95
N PHE A 248 -20.25 6.32 10.82
CA PHE A 248 -21.50 5.67 10.45
C PHE A 248 -22.62 5.88 11.48
N LEU A 249 -22.31 5.85 12.78
CA LEU A 249 -23.30 6.14 13.83
C LEU A 249 -23.73 7.62 13.82
N PHE A 250 -22.81 8.54 13.52
CA PHE A 250 -23.12 9.97 13.33
C PHE A 250 -23.87 10.32 12.01
N ARG A 251 -24.10 9.36 11.10
CA ARG A 251 -24.55 9.65 9.72
C ARG A 251 -25.87 10.43 9.61
N SER A 252 -26.83 10.18 10.51
CA SER A 252 -28.09 10.93 10.57
C SER A 252 -27.84 12.40 10.85
N PHE A 253 -27.07 12.69 11.89
CA PHE A 253 -26.70 14.06 12.28
C PHE A 253 -25.85 14.77 11.21
N ILE A 254 -24.96 14.04 10.53
CA ILE A 254 -24.21 14.56 9.36
C ILE A 254 -25.17 14.91 8.20
N SER A 255 -26.22 14.11 7.99
CA SER A 255 -27.25 14.40 6.99
C SER A 255 -28.16 15.57 7.42
N ASP A 256 -28.52 15.69 8.69
CA ASP A 256 -29.27 16.84 9.22
C ASP A 256 -28.46 18.15 9.03
N ILE A 257 -27.14 18.12 9.28
CA ILE A 257 -26.24 19.27 9.03
C ILE A 257 -26.22 19.61 7.54
N TYR A 258 -26.09 18.61 6.65
CA TYR A 258 -26.16 18.81 5.20
C TYR A 258 -27.47 19.49 4.77
N HIS A 259 -28.61 19.05 5.31
CA HIS A 259 -29.91 19.65 5.00
C HIS A 259 -30.02 21.08 5.54
N GLN A 260 -29.51 21.38 6.73
CA GLN A 260 -29.45 22.75 7.25
C GLN A 260 -28.55 23.66 6.41
N LEU A 261 -27.30 23.24 6.12
CA LEU A 261 -26.39 24.02 5.28
C LEU A 261 -27.01 24.31 3.90
N LYS A 262 -27.74 23.34 3.32
CA LYS A 262 -28.47 23.53 2.06
C LYS A 262 -29.69 24.45 2.18
N LYS A 263 -30.39 24.46 3.33
CA LYS A 263 -31.53 25.33 3.66
C LYS A 263 -31.11 26.80 3.85
N TYR A 264 -29.88 27.02 4.34
CA TYR A 264 -29.30 28.36 4.61
C TYR A 264 -28.12 28.70 3.67
N GLN A 265 -28.05 28.03 2.52
CA GLN A 265 -26.99 28.20 1.51
C GLN A 265 -26.85 29.67 1.09
N ILE A 266 -25.62 30.19 1.13
CA ILE A 266 -25.32 31.56 0.67
C ILE A 266 -25.58 31.65 -0.86
N THR A 267 -26.15 32.77 -1.33
CA THR A 267 -26.57 32.95 -2.74
C THR A 267 -25.60 33.74 -3.62
N GLN A 268 -24.55 34.33 -3.03
CA GLN A 268 -23.54 35.13 -3.73
C GLN A 268 -22.13 34.58 -3.43
N GLN A 269 -21.17 34.89 -4.30
CA GLN A 269 -19.77 34.58 -4.07
C GLN A 269 -19.26 35.30 -2.81
N LEU A 270 -18.57 34.58 -1.93
CA LEU A 270 -18.05 35.11 -0.67
C LEU A 270 -16.54 34.81 -0.53
N GLN A 271 -15.81 35.74 0.06
CA GLN A 271 -14.44 35.52 0.53
C GLN A 271 -14.49 35.23 2.04
N VAL A 272 -13.91 34.12 2.47
CA VAL A 272 -13.86 33.71 3.88
C VAL A 272 -12.44 33.38 4.33
N TYR A 273 -12.23 33.44 5.64
CA TYR A 273 -10.91 33.44 6.27
C TYR A 273 -10.85 32.45 7.42
N ARG A 274 -9.69 31.81 7.63
CA ARG A 274 -9.43 30.96 8.80
C ARG A 274 -7.95 30.98 9.16
N CYS A 275 -7.60 31.36 10.39
CA CYS A 275 -6.23 31.26 10.88
C CYS A 275 -6.02 30.08 11.82
N GLN A 276 -4.83 29.47 11.77
CA GLN A 276 -4.40 28.39 12.65
C GLN A 276 -2.88 28.19 12.60
N MET A 277 -2.36 27.28 13.44
CA MET A 277 -1.03 26.70 13.22
C MET A 277 -1.16 25.44 12.36
N ILE A 278 -0.12 25.13 11.57
CA ILE A 278 0.15 23.79 11.03
C ILE A 278 1.63 23.46 11.25
N SER A 279 2.03 22.20 11.08
CA SER A 279 3.46 21.86 11.12
C SER A 279 4.20 22.28 9.84
N SER A 280 5.51 22.49 9.94
CA SER A 280 6.35 22.84 8.79
C SER A 280 6.28 21.79 7.67
N ASP A 281 6.16 20.51 8.01
CA ASP A 281 6.01 19.41 7.04
C ASP A 281 4.70 19.49 6.25
N GLU A 282 3.60 19.87 6.90
CA GLU A 282 2.30 20.10 6.26
C GLU A 282 2.32 21.32 5.34
N LEU A 283 3.01 22.39 5.76
CA LEU A 283 3.19 23.58 4.95
C LEU A 283 4.01 23.29 3.69
N GLU A 284 5.15 22.59 3.81
CA GLU A 284 5.96 22.18 2.65
C GLU A 284 5.18 21.23 1.74
N THR A 285 4.35 20.35 2.31
CA THR A 285 3.45 19.49 1.54
C THR A 285 2.43 20.32 0.72
N LEU A 286 1.89 21.42 1.28
CA LEU A 286 1.03 22.35 0.56
C LEU A 286 1.79 23.14 -0.51
N LYS A 287 2.98 23.69 -0.21
CA LYS A 287 3.85 24.38 -1.19
C LYS A 287 4.23 23.50 -2.38
N GLN A 288 4.47 22.20 -2.15
CA GLN A 288 4.74 21.22 -3.22
C GLN A 288 3.51 20.85 -4.07
N SER A 289 2.32 21.33 -3.70
CA SER A 289 1.03 20.90 -4.25
C SER A 289 0.28 22.02 -4.97
N MET A 290 1.01 23.04 -5.46
CA MET A 290 0.40 24.17 -6.18
C MET A 290 -0.43 23.73 -7.39
N GLY A 291 -1.59 24.34 -7.56
CA GLY A 291 -2.54 24.05 -8.64
C GLY A 291 -3.32 22.73 -8.48
N GLN A 292 -3.02 21.92 -7.46
CA GLN A 292 -3.70 20.65 -7.20
C GLN A 292 -5.00 20.86 -6.43
N PHE A 293 -5.84 19.82 -6.40
CA PHE A 293 -7.07 19.81 -5.62
C PHE A 293 -6.80 19.36 -4.19
N VAL A 294 -7.54 19.95 -3.26
CA VAL A 294 -7.39 19.81 -1.82
C VAL A 294 -8.76 19.55 -1.20
N SER A 295 -8.84 18.62 -0.26
CA SER A 295 -10.09 18.16 0.35
C SER A 295 -9.95 18.08 1.86
N VAL A 296 -10.90 18.65 2.60
CA VAL A 296 -10.93 18.61 4.07
C VAL A 296 -11.89 17.50 4.51
N ASN A 297 -11.38 16.46 5.18
CA ASN A 297 -12.21 15.31 5.62
C ASN A 297 -13.06 15.59 6.88
N SER A 298 -12.94 16.77 7.49
CA SER A 298 -13.85 17.29 8.53
C SER A 298 -14.80 18.35 7.96
N PHE A 299 -15.78 18.80 8.74
CA PHE A 299 -16.38 20.11 8.49
C PHE A 299 -15.31 21.20 8.55
N PHE A 300 -15.47 22.28 7.78
CA PHE A 300 -14.49 23.36 7.72
C PHE A 300 -15.17 24.67 8.11
N SER A 301 -14.97 25.07 9.37
CA SER A 301 -15.46 26.34 9.94
C SER A 301 -14.50 27.47 9.57
N THR A 302 -15.06 28.59 9.10
CA THR A 302 -14.36 29.79 8.63
C THR A 302 -15.13 31.02 9.10
N SER A 303 -14.59 32.23 8.99
CA SER A 303 -15.34 33.47 9.22
C SER A 303 -15.34 34.34 7.97
N ALA A 304 -16.47 35.03 7.72
CA ALA A 304 -16.53 36.11 6.73
C ALA A 304 -15.69 37.33 7.17
N GLN A 305 -15.38 37.46 8.46
CA GLN A 305 -14.58 38.57 8.99
C GLN A 305 -13.09 38.19 9.13
N TYR A 306 -12.22 38.88 8.38
CA TYR A 306 -10.77 38.75 8.46
C TYR A 306 -10.20 38.97 9.88
N THR A 307 -10.73 39.97 10.60
CA THR A 307 -10.37 40.29 11.99
C THR A 307 -10.76 39.20 12.98
N ALA A 308 -11.98 38.63 12.85
CA ALA A 308 -12.40 37.50 13.66
C ALA A 308 -11.52 36.28 13.39
N ALA A 309 -11.25 35.96 12.12
CA ALA A 309 -10.35 34.86 11.75
C ALA A 309 -8.94 35.03 12.34
N LEU A 310 -8.36 36.24 12.35
CA LEU A 310 -7.07 36.52 12.99
C LEU A 310 -7.09 36.33 14.52
N ALA A 311 -8.22 36.57 15.20
CA ALA A 311 -8.33 36.39 16.65
C ALA A 311 -8.12 34.92 17.11
N PHE A 312 -8.22 33.95 16.20
CA PHE A 312 -7.87 32.55 16.48
C PHE A 312 -6.34 32.32 16.54
N LEU A 313 -5.53 33.19 15.95
CA LEU A 313 -4.07 33.06 15.84
C LEU A 313 -3.34 33.68 17.04
N LYS A 314 -3.12 32.90 18.09
CA LYS A 314 -2.34 33.33 19.27
C LYS A 314 -0.82 33.26 19.01
N ILE A 315 -0.30 34.23 18.26
CA ILE A 315 1.10 34.32 17.78
C ILE A 315 2.16 34.12 18.90
N HIS A 316 1.87 34.48 20.15
CA HIS A 316 2.83 34.39 21.27
C HIS A 316 3.19 32.97 21.75
N GLN A 317 2.84 31.90 21.01
CA GLN A 317 3.19 30.50 21.35
C GLN A 317 3.67 29.68 20.15
N VAL A 318 4.41 30.29 19.21
CA VAL A 318 5.18 29.52 18.20
C VAL A 318 6.16 28.60 18.94
N LYS A 319 6.09 27.29 18.66
CA LYS A 319 7.11 26.30 19.02
C LYS A 319 7.96 26.01 17.79
N ASP A 320 9.13 25.44 18.00
CA ASP A 320 9.91 24.83 16.92
C ASP A 320 9.03 23.85 16.11
N ASN A 321 9.12 23.93 14.77
CA ASN A 321 8.39 23.12 13.78
C ASN A 321 6.88 23.41 13.62
N LEU A 322 6.39 24.59 14.01
CA LEU A 322 5.00 25.04 13.76
C LEU A 322 4.95 26.41 13.07
N GLU A 323 4.18 26.50 11.99
CA GLU A 323 4.02 27.71 11.17
C GLU A 323 2.61 28.30 11.30
N PRO A 324 2.49 29.64 11.49
CA PRO A 324 1.20 30.32 11.47
C PRO A 324 0.68 30.48 10.03
N VAL A 325 -0.56 30.09 9.80
CA VAL A 325 -1.24 30.10 8.50
C VAL A 325 -2.58 30.83 8.57
N LEU A 326 -2.83 31.68 7.57
CA LEU A 326 -4.15 32.14 7.15
C LEU A 326 -4.56 31.39 5.88
N PHE A 327 -5.72 30.75 5.90
CA PHE A 327 -6.43 30.32 4.69
C PHE A 327 -7.33 31.45 4.21
N GLU A 328 -7.17 31.84 2.94
CA GLU A 328 -8.05 32.77 2.22
C GLU A 328 -8.82 31.97 1.16
N ILE A 329 -10.14 31.88 1.32
CA ILE A 329 -10.96 30.97 0.52
C ILE A 329 -12.00 31.77 -0.26
N THR A 330 -11.92 31.70 -1.58
CA THR A 330 -12.94 32.22 -2.50
C THR A 330 -13.99 31.15 -2.73
N ALA A 331 -15.22 31.39 -2.29
CA ALA A 331 -16.31 30.43 -2.32
C ALA A 331 -17.49 30.91 -3.17
N ASP A 332 -17.72 30.28 -4.33
CA ASP A 332 -18.90 30.49 -5.16
C ASP A 332 -19.95 29.38 -4.91
N PRO A 333 -21.14 29.70 -4.39
CA PRO A 333 -22.20 28.71 -4.15
C PRO A 333 -22.72 28.05 -5.43
N ASN A 334 -22.57 28.68 -6.60
CA ASN A 334 -23.02 28.13 -7.87
C ASN A 334 -22.13 26.96 -8.35
N VAL A 335 -20.87 26.91 -7.89
CA VAL A 335 -19.90 25.87 -8.22
C VAL A 335 -20.12 24.61 -7.35
N ALA A 336 -20.51 24.79 -6.09
CA ALA A 336 -20.59 23.74 -5.07
C ALA A 336 -21.91 22.95 -5.05
N THR A 337 -22.41 22.54 -6.22
CA THR A 337 -23.74 21.95 -6.43
C THR A 337 -24.07 20.70 -5.58
N THR A 338 -23.05 19.99 -5.08
CA THR A 338 -23.20 18.76 -4.28
C THR A 338 -22.93 18.95 -2.79
N LYS A 339 -22.18 19.98 -2.38
CA LYS A 339 -21.65 20.13 -1.00
C LYS A 339 -21.89 21.55 -0.49
N PRO A 340 -22.93 21.77 0.32
CA PRO A 340 -23.35 23.09 0.72
C PRO A 340 -22.39 23.76 1.70
N PHE A 341 -22.48 25.09 1.78
CA PHE A 341 -21.87 25.91 2.81
C PHE A 341 -22.77 27.12 3.11
N ALA A 342 -22.86 27.48 4.39
CA ALA A 342 -23.78 28.51 4.86
C ALA A 342 -23.12 29.41 5.90
N ASP A 343 -23.59 30.66 5.98
CA ASP A 343 -23.46 31.47 7.20
C ASP A 343 -24.37 30.86 8.26
N ILE A 344 -23.77 30.32 9.32
CA ILE A 344 -24.48 29.67 10.41
C ILE A 344 -24.55 30.56 11.66
N SER A 345 -24.12 31.83 11.61
CA SER A 345 -24.05 32.73 12.78
C SER A 345 -25.38 32.85 13.51
N LYS A 346 -26.50 32.87 12.79
CA LYS A 346 -27.86 32.97 13.37
C LYS A 346 -28.41 31.64 13.91
N LEU A 347 -27.64 30.56 13.75
CA LEU A 347 -27.96 29.17 14.14
C LEU A 347 -26.89 28.61 15.11
N SER A 348 -25.79 29.34 15.28
CA SER A 348 -24.64 29.01 16.11
C SER A 348 -24.88 29.45 17.56
N ASP A 349 -24.31 28.72 18.51
CA ASP A 349 -24.24 29.14 19.93
C ASP A 349 -23.34 30.40 20.11
N TYR A 350 -22.52 30.73 19.09
CA TYR A 350 -21.61 31.87 19.06
C TYR A 350 -21.95 32.84 17.92
N SER A 351 -23.08 33.54 18.05
CA SER A 351 -23.65 34.37 16.97
C SER A 351 -22.83 35.59 16.54
N GLU A 352 -21.79 35.96 17.29
CA GLU A 352 -20.89 37.08 16.98
C GLU A 352 -19.73 36.69 16.03
N GLU A 353 -19.37 35.41 15.91
CA GLU A 353 -18.13 35.00 15.20
C GLU A 353 -18.21 35.08 13.66
N SER A 354 -19.37 35.41 13.09
CA SER A 354 -19.62 35.46 11.64
C SER A 354 -19.25 34.15 10.91
N GLU A 355 -19.62 33.03 11.52
CA GLU A 355 -19.20 31.68 11.16
C GLU A 355 -19.84 31.20 9.85
N VAL A 356 -18.99 30.86 8.88
CA VAL A 356 -19.37 30.20 7.63
C VAL A 356 -18.84 28.77 7.66
N LEU A 357 -19.74 27.79 7.63
CA LEU A 357 -19.44 26.37 7.76
C LEU A 357 -19.59 25.63 6.42
N PHE A 358 -18.53 24.98 5.97
CA PHE A 358 -18.53 24.13 4.78
C PHE A 358 -18.80 22.66 5.14
N MET A 359 -19.60 22.00 4.29
CA MET A 359 -19.87 20.57 4.40
C MET A 359 -18.58 19.74 4.30
N LEU A 360 -18.51 18.65 5.08
CA LEU A 360 -17.32 17.80 5.13
C LEU A 360 -17.01 17.12 3.79
N GLY A 361 -15.73 17.05 3.44
CA GLY A 361 -15.26 16.65 2.12
C GLY A 361 -15.50 17.69 1.03
N SER A 362 -15.64 18.98 1.36
CA SER A 362 -15.59 20.07 0.37
C SER A 362 -14.23 20.09 -0.33
N ILE A 363 -14.24 20.42 -1.63
CA ILE A 363 -13.09 20.35 -2.54
C ILE A 363 -12.70 21.77 -2.93
N PHE A 364 -11.39 22.05 -2.92
CA PHE A 364 -10.83 23.36 -3.24
C PHE A 364 -9.61 23.18 -4.16
N ARG A 365 -9.30 24.17 -5.00
CA ARG A 365 -8.02 24.27 -5.71
C ARG A 365 -7.05 25.14 -4.92
N LEU A 366 -5.78 24.74 -4.84
CA LEU A 366 -4.72 25.49 -4.18
C LEU A 366 -4.06 26.48 -5.15
N ASN A 367 -4.26 27.78 -4.94
CA ASN A 367 -3.89 28.84 -5.87
C ASN A 367 -2.52 29.46 -5.57
N SER A 368 -2.26 29.82 -4.31
CA SER A 368 -0.96 30.33 -3.86
C SER A 368 -0.63 29.90 -2.42
N VAL A 369 0.66 29.81 -2.10
CA VAL A 369 1.17 29.74 -0.71
C VAL A 369 2.29 30.77 -0.58
N ASN A 370 1.93 31.95 -0.09
CA ASN A 370 2.80 33.13 0.00
C ASN A 370 3.08 33.48 1.48
N ARG A 371 4.10 34.28 1.76
CA ARG A 371 4.29 34.90 3.09
C ARG A 371 3.56 36.26 3.13
N SER A 372 3.06 36.68 4.28
CA SER A 372 2.41 37.98 4.47
C SER A 372 3.39 39.14 4.30
N SER A 373 2.89 40.33 3.96
CA SER A 373 3.69 41.54 3.74
C SER A 373 4.42 42.08 4.98
N ASP A 374 4.15 41.50 6.15
CA ASP A 374 4.79 41.78 7.44
C ASP A 374 5.65 40.60 7.95
N ASP A 375 5.86 39.57 7.12
CA ASP A 375 6.54 38.31 7.41
C ASP A 375 6.01 37.51 8.61
N ARG A 376 4.84 37.85 9.18
CA ARG A 376 4.31 37.19 10.39
C ARG A 376 3.58 35.87 10.15
N LEU A 377 3.04 35.61 8.96
CA LEU A 377 2.26 34.40 8.66
C LEU A 377 2.32 33.98 7.19
N TRP A 378 1.97 32.72 6.89
CA TRP A 378 1.75 32.26 5.52
C TRP A 378 0.29 32.46 5.11
N ILE A 379 0.07 32.97 3.91
CA ILE A 379 -1.24 33.14 3.27
C ILE A 379 -1.42 32.03 2.24
N ILE A 380 -2.42 31.18 2.45
CA ILE A 380 -2.78 30.05 1.59
C ILE A 380 -4.09 30.38 0.89
N GLN A 381 -4.00 30.73 -0.40
CA GLN A 381 -5.15 31.13 -1.21
C GLN A 381 -5.76 29.93 -1.92
N MET A 382 -7.08 29.77 -1.79
CA MET A 382 -7.81 28.61 -2.29
C MET A 382 -9.14 29.02 -2.92
N THR A 383 -9.62 28.28 -3.91
CA THR A 383 -10.95 28.48 -4.51
C THR A 383 -11.79 27.21 -4.39
N LEU A 384 -13.07 27.36 -4.01
CA LEU A 384 -14.03 26.26 -3.94
C LEU A 384 -14.28 25.66 -5.34
N CYS A 385 -14.21 24.33 -5.45
CA CYS A 385 -14.25 23.59 -6.70
C CYS A 385 -15.48 22.68 -6.80
N SER A 386 -15.85 22.32 -8.03
CA SER A 386 -16.98 21.43 -8.29
C SER A 386 -16.52 19.99 -8.54
N GLU A 387 -17.28 19.01 -8.07
CA GLU A 387 -17.19 17.62 -8.55
C GLU A 387 -17.43 17.50 -10.08
N ASN A 388 -17.98 18.55 -10.71
CA ASN A 388 -18.22 18.64 -12.15
C ASN A 388 -17.03 19.14 -12.99
N GLU A 389 -15.92 19.59 -12.40
CA GLU A 389 -14.71 19.90 -13.18
C GLU A 389 -14.21 18.65 -13.92
N HIS A 390 -13.73 18.80 -15.16
CA HIS A 390 -13.50 17.69 -16.08
C HIS A 390 -12.66 16.55 -15.47
N ASP A 391 -11.59 16.92 -14.77
CA ASP A 391 -10.63 15.98 -14.18
C ASP A 391 -11.19 15.25 -12.96
N LEU A 392 -12.05 15.90 -12.17
CA LEU A 392 -12.75 15.30 -11.03
C LEU A 392 -13.92 14.42 -11.49
N LYS A 393 -14.69 14.93 -12.44
CA LYS A 393 -15.94 14.33 -12.93
C LYS A 393 -15.74 12.94 -13.52
N ASN A 394 -14.68 12.73 -14.30
CA ASN A 394 -14.41 11.43 -14.91
C ASN A 394 -14.06 10.36 -13.85
N VAL A 395 -13.24 10.73 -12.86
CA VAL A 395 -12.78 9.84 -11.78
C VAL A 395 -13.95 9.49 -10.84
N LEU A 396 -14.70 10.50 -10.38
CA LEU A 396 -15.87 10.33 -9.52
C LEU A 396 -16.98 9.55 -10.24
N LYS A 397 -17.26 9.85 -11.51
CA LYS A 397 -18.28 9.13 -12.29
C LYS A 397 -17.93 7.64 -12.43
N HIS A 398 -16.68 7.30 -12.76
CA HIS A 398 -16.28 5.91 -12.91
C HIS A 398 -16.50 5.10 -11.61
N MET A 399 -16.10 5.65 -10.46
CA MET A 399 -16.31 4.99 -9.17
C MET A 399 -17.79 4.95 -8.74
N LYS A 400 -18.55 6.03 -8.92
CA LYS A 400 -20.00 6.04 -8.66
C LYS A 400 -20.77 5.08 -9.59
N GLN A 401 -20.25 4.78 -10.79
CA GLN A 401 -20.78 3.74 -11.68
C GLN A 401 -20.44 2.31 -11.21
N GLN A 402 -19.20 2.03 -10.78
CA GLN A 402 -18.84 0.70 -10.25
C GLN A 402 -19.61 0.31 -8.97
N LEU A 403 -20.05 1.29 -8.18
CA LEU A 403 -20.75 1.07 -6.90
C LEU A 403 -22.29 1.09 -7.01
N GLY A 404 -22.83 1.41 -8.18
CA GLY A 404 -24.26 1.48 -8.45
C GLY A 404 -24.93 2.79 -8.04
N THR A 405 -25.89 3.23 -8.86
CA THR A 405 -26.60 4.51 -8.73
C THR A 405 -27.94 4.41 -7.98
N GLY A 406 -28.18 3.31 -7.26
CA GLY A 406 -29.41 3.06 -6.51
C GLY A 406 -29.44 3.65 -5.10
N GLU A 407 -30.42 3.22 -4.31
CA GLU A 407 -30.47 3.48 -2.87
C GLU A 407 -29.24 2.88 -2.16
N THR A 408 -28.65 3.61 -1.22
CA THR A 408 -27.44 3.15 -0.53
C THR A 408 -27.80 2.17 0.57
N THR A 409 -27.29 0.95 0.45
CA THR A 409 -27.49 -0.13 1.44
C THR A 409 -26.25 -0.33 2.31
N LEU A 410 -26.37 -1.09 3.40
CA LEU A 410 -25.21 -1.53 4.19
C LEU A 410 -24.21 -2.35 3.35
N ARG A 411 -24.66 -3.09 2.32
CA ARG A 411 -23.77 -3.75 1.34
C ARG A 411 -22.98 -2.76 0.50
N THR A 412 -23.59 -1.66 0.06
CA THR A 412 -22.87 -0.58 -0.64
C THR A 412 -21.79 0.02 0.27
N LEU A 413 -22.12 0.28 1.55
CA LEU A 413 -21.15 0.77 2.54
C LEU A 413 -20.01 -0.23 2.79
N GLY A 414 -20.34 -1.52 2.95
CA GLY A 414 -19.36 -2.60 3.12
C GLY A 414 -18.39 -2.69 1.95
N LYS A 415 -18.87 -2.59 0.70
CA LYS A 415 -18.01 -2.57 -0.50
C LYS A 415 -17.09 -1.36 -0.56
N VAL A 416 -17.56 -0.17 -0.15
CA VAL A 416 -16.69 1.02 -0.07
C VAL A 416 -15.59 0.82 0.98
N LEU A 417 -15.94 0.33 2.17
CA LEU A 417 -14.98 0.06 3.25
C LEU A 417 -13.96 -1.04 2.88
N TRP A 418 -14.42 -2.10 2.22
CA TRP A 418 -13.56 -3.15 1.65
C TRP A 418 -12.57 -2.57 0.64
N THR A 419 -13.02 -1.72 -0.30
CA THR A 419 -12.14 -1.07 -1.28
C THR A 419 -11.16 -0.06 -0.64
N MET A 420 -11.53 0.51 0.51
CA MET A 420 -10.64 1.32 1.35
C MET A 420 -9.62 0.47 2.15
N GLY A 421 -9.76 -0.85 2.18
CA GLY A 421 -8.92 -1.78 2.95
C GLY A 421 -9.35 -1.99 4.41
N LYS A 422 -10.52 -1.49 4.81
CA LYS A 422 -11.06 -1.61 6.17
C LYS A 422 -11.89 -2.91 6.30
N LEU A 423 -11.20 -4.06 6.24
CA LEU A 423 -11.82 -5.38 6.08
C LEU A 423 -12.77 -5.76 7.22
N ASP A 424 -12.35 -5.60 8.49
CA ASP A 424 -13.16 -6.00 9.65
C ASP A 424 -14.48 -5.22 9.72
N LEU A 425 -14.44 -3.93 9.34
CA LEU A 425 -15.62 -3.08 9.22
C LEU A 425 -16.52 -3.51 8.06
N ALA A 426 -15.95 -3.95 6.93
CA ALA A 426 -16.74 -4.54 5.85
C ALA A 426 -17.44 -5.84 6.31
N GLU A 427 -16.76 -6.71 7.06
CA GLU A 427 -17.35 -7.95 7.62
C GLU A 427 -18.48 -7.59 8.60
N GLN A 428 -18.28 -6.58 9.45
CA GLN A 428 -19.29 -6.05 10.36
C GLN A 428 -20.55 -5.57 9.61
N TYR A 429 -20.41 -4.78 8.55
CA TYR A 429 -21.57 -4.25 7.82
C TYR A 429 -22.23 -5.27 6.90
N PHE A 430 -21.48 -6.19 6.26
CA PHE A 430 -22.07 -7.32 5.54
C PHE A 430 -22.82 -8.25 6.50
N THR A 431 -22.26 -8.54 7.67
CA THR A 431 -22.92 -9.37 8.72
C THR A 431 -24.11 -8.67 9.37
N ARG A 432 -24.12 -7.32 9.42
CA ARG A 432 -25.29 -6.55 9.84
C ARG A 432 -26.39 -6.58 8.77
N PHE A 433 -26.04 -6.36 7.51
CA PHE A 433 -26.96 -6.45 6.37
C PHE A 433 -27.54 -7.86 6.20
N LEU A 434 -26.76 -8.90 6.50
CA LEU A 434 -27.21 -10.29 6.49
C LEU A 434 -28.44 -10.55 7.38
N LYS A 435 -28.62 -9.76 8.45
CA LYS A 435 -29.75 -9.85 9.39
C LYS A 435 -31.02 -9.16 8.90
N GLU A 436 -30.94 -8.36 7.83
CA GLU A 436 -32.08 -7.65 7.24
C GLU A 436 -32.84 -8.52 6.22
N PHE A 437 -32.28 -9.68 5.85
CA PHE A 437 -32.84 -10.58 4.84
C PHE A 437 -33.82 -11.62 5.41
N SER A 438 -34.86 -11.90 4.62
CA SER A 438 -35.69 -13.11 4.80
C SER A 438 -34.91 -14.36 4.36
N PRO A 439 -35.15 -15.56 4.96
CA PRO A 439 -34.40 -16.78 4.64
C PRO A 439 -34.42 -17.26 3.17
N ASN A 440 -35.28 -16.70 2.32
CA ASN A 440 -35.43 -17.07 0.91
C ASN A 440 -34.98 -15.96 -0.07
N ASP A 441 -34.35 -14.87 0.39
CA ASP A 441 -34.05 -13.72 -0.47
C ASP A 441 -32.98 -14.04 -1.55
N PRO A 442 -33.23 -13.76 -2.84
CA PRO A 442 -32.29 -14.10 -3.93
C PRO A 442 -30.93 -13.39 -3.86
N LEU A 443 -30.78 -12.31 -3.09
CA LEU A 443 -29.49 -11.65 -2.88
C LEU A 443 -28.62 -12.34 -1.83
N LEU A 444 -29.19 -13.19 -0.97
CA LEU A 444 -28.51 -13.81 0.18
C LEU A 444 -27.29 -14.63 -0.25
N GLY A 445 -27.44 -15.44 -1.30
CA GLY A 445 -26.35 -16.24 -1.87
C GLY A 445 -25.19 -15.43 -2.43
N ASN A 446 -25.42 -14.17 -2.83
CA ASN A 446 -24.35 -13.27 -3.28
C ASN A 446 -23.66 -12.56 -2.11
N LEU A 447 -24.37 -12.30 -1.01
CA LEU A 447 -23.78 -11.77 0.22
C LEU A 447 -22.92 -12.83 0.94
N TYR A 448 -23.30 -14.11 0.87
CA TYR A 448 -22.46 -15.20 1.35
C TYR A 448 -21.14 -15.31 0.58
N ASP A 449 -21.13 -15.17 -0.74
CA ASP A 449 -19.87 -15.13 -1.49
C ASP A 449 -19.03 -13.87 -1.18
N GLU A 450 -19.65 -12.70 -1.01
CA GLU A 450 -18.94 -11.48 -0.62
C GLU A 450 -18.29 -11.60 0.79
N LEU A 451 -18.95 -12.29 1.72
CA LEU A 451 -18.37 -12.64 3.03
C LEU A 451 -17.26 -13.70 2.90
N GLY A 452 -17.38 -14.65 1.97
CA GLY A 452 -16.35 -15.66 1.70
C GLY A 452 -15.08 -15.07 1.11
N GLU A 453 -15.22 -14.20 0.10
CA GLU A 453 -14.12 -13.46 -0.52
C GLU A 453 -13.43 -12.54 0.49
N LEU A 454 -14.21 -11.83 1.31
CA LEU A 454 -13.67 -10.94 2.33
C LEU A 454 -12.89 -11.72 3.40
N ALA A 455 -13.44 -12.82 3.93
CA ALA A 455 -12.74 -13.67 4.88
C ALA A 455 -11.42 -14.23 4.31
N SER A 456 -11.38 -14.58 3.02
CA SER A 456 -10.16 -15.00 2.32
C SER A 456 -9.09 -13.89 2.28
N GLN A 457 -9.51 -12.63 2.08
CA GLN A 457 -8.61 -11.46 2.12
C GLN A 457 -8.15 -11.13 3.55
N SER A 458 -9.01 -11.30 4.56
CA SER A 458 -8.66 -11.24 5.99
C SER A 458 -7.81 -12.43 6.47
N ARG A 459 -7.50 -13.39 5.58
CA ARG A 459 -6.74 -14.65 5.85
C ARG A 459 -7.46 -15.65 6.77
N ASP A 460 -8.76 -15.46 6.99
CA ASP A 460 -9.65 -16.39 7.70
C ASP A 460 -10.23 -17.40 6.71
N TYR A 461 -9.37 -18.35 6.31
CA TYR A 461 -9.72 -19.35 5.30
C TYR A 461 -10.81 -20.32 5.77
N GLU A 462 -10.95 -20.54 7.08
CA GLU A 462 -12.02 -21.39 7.61
C GLU A 462 -13.39 -20.72 7.44
N LYS A 463 -13.56 -19.45 7.87
CA LYS A 463 -14.80 -18.70 7.59
C LYS A 463 -15.05 -18.57 6.09
N SER A 464 -14.00 -18.37 5.29
CA SER A 464 -14.13 -18.26 3.83
C SER A 464 -14.79 -19.50 3.21
N VAL A 465 -14.29 -20.71 3.54
CA VAL A 465 -14.91 -21.97 3.10
C VAL A 465 -16.31 -22.13 3.66
N GLN A 466 -16.56 -21.81 4.94
CA GLN A 466 -17.90 -21.88 5.54
C GLN A 466 -18.92 -20.95 4.84
N TRP A 467 -18.49 -19.75 4.41
CA TRP A 467 -19.34 -18.79 3.71
C TRP A 467 -19.62 -19.20 2.26
N HIS A 468 -18.61 -19.60 1.49
CA HIS A 468 -18.83 -20.12 0.13
C HIS A 468 -19.67 -21.41 0.12
N GLN A 469 -19.54 -22.28 1.12
CA GLN A 469 -20.41 -23.45 1.26
C GLN A 469 -21.87 -23.07 1.51
N LYS A 470 -22.14 -22.02 2.32
CA LYS A 470 -23.50 -21.46 2.48
C LYS A 470 -24.03 -20.86 1.17
N ALA A 471 -23.19 -20.14 0.42
CA ALA A 471 -23.55 -19.60 -0.89
C ALA A 471 -23.95 -20.71 -1.88
N LEU A 472 -23.17 -21.78 -1.96
CA LEU A 472 -23.43 -22.94 -2.83
C LEU A 472 -24.73 -23.67 -2.45
N VAL A 473 -24.92 -23.99 -1.17
CA VAL A 473 -26.15 -24.64 -0.68
C VAL A 473 -27.38 -23.78 -1.00
N PHE A 474 -27.32 -22.47 -0.76
CA PHE A 474 -28.42 -21.56 -1.02
C PHE A 474 -28.78 -21.46 -2.51
N LYS A 475 -27.78 -21.31 -3.39
CA LYS A 475 -27.98 -21.25 -4.84
C LYS A 475 -28.57 -22.56 -5.39
N ASN A 476 -28.13 -23.70 -4.89
CA ASN A 476 -28.68 -25.01 -5.25
C ASN A 476 -30.14 -25.17 -4.78
N GLN A 477 -30.49 -24.66 -3.59
CA GLN A 477 -31.87 -24.68 -3.09
C GLN A 477 -32.81 -23.82 -3.95
N GLN A 478 -32.38 -22.64 -4.43
CA GLN A 478 -33.21 -21.84 -5.34
C GLN A 478 -33.39 -22.50 -6.72
N GLN A 479 -32.38 -23.20 -7.25
CA GLN A 479 -32.50 -23.96 -8.51
C GLN A 479 -33.47 -25.14 -8.45
N LEU A 480 -33.88 -25.58 -7.26
CA LEU A 480 -34.89 -26.63 -7.06
C LEU A 480 -36.34 -26.10 -7.04
N THR A 481 -36.55 -24.79 -7.24
CA THR A 481 -37.90 -24.18 -7.32
C THR A 481 -38.35 -24.02 -8.79
N PRO A 482 -39.57 -24.45 -9.19
CA PRO A 482 -39.94 -24.50 -10.62
C PRO A 482 -40.30 -23.14 -11.26
N ASN A 483 -39.32 -22.48 -11.88
CA ASN A 483 -39.45 -21.47 -12.96
C ASN A 483 -40.11 -20.11 -12.58
N SER A 484 -39.79 -18.99 -13.25
CA SER A 484 -39.61 -18.86 -14.71
C SER A 484 -38.68 -17.73 -15.19
N ASN A 485 -38.27 -17.90 -16.46
CA ASN A 485 -37.79 -16.90 -17.44
C ASN A 485 -36.29 -16.53 -17.56
N ILE A 486 -35.71 -17.11 -18.61
CA ILE A 486 -34.83 -16.49 -19.64
C ILE A 486 -33.31 -16.41 -19.37
N ASN A 487 -32.61 -17.37 -19.99
CA ASN A 487 -31.36 -17.26 -20.76
C ASN A 487 -30.27 -16.24 -20.34
N GLN A 488 -29.13 -16.77 -19.86
CA GLN A 488 -27.84 -16.48 -20.50
C GLN A 488 -26.81 -17.63 -20.32
N THR A 489 -25.79 -17.63 -21.16
CA THR A 489 -25.01 -18.81 -21.58
C THR A 489 -23.85 -19.25 -20.68
N THR A 490 -23.80 -20.55 -20.40
CA THR A 490 -22.60 -21.43 -20.31
C THR A 490 -21.30 -20.91 -19.67
N ASN A 491 -20.90 -21.51 -18.53
CA ASN A 491 -19.73 -22.42 -18.47
C ASN A 491 -19.42 -22.87 -17.02
N VAL A 492 -19.86 -24.07 -16.63
CA VAL A 492 -19.44 -24.72 -15.38
C VAL A 492 -19.26 -26.23 -15.59
N THR A 493 -18.02 -26.67 -15.86
CA THR A 493 -17.66 -28.11 -15.83
C THR A 493 -16.18 -28.33 -15.51
N LYS A 494 -15.78 -28.15 -14.25
CA LYS A 494 -14.60 -28.78 -13.59
C LYS A 494 -14.43 -28.30 -12.14
N MET A 495 -14.70 -29.20 -11.18
CA MET A 495 -14.00 -29.39 -9.88
C MET A 495 -14.90 -30.12 -8.88
N ALA A 496 -14.90 -31.47 -8.91
CA ALA A 496 -15.42 -32.31 -7.84
C ALA A 496 -14.91 -33.76 -8.01
N ALA A 497 -13.76 -34.07 -7.41
CA ALA A 497 -13.28 -35.44 -7.20
C ALA A 497 -12.23 -35.43 -6.06
N PRO A 498 -12.60 -35.77 -4.82
CA PRO A 498 -11.63 -35.94 -3.75
C PRO A 498 -10.89 -37.28 -3.91
N ASN A 499 -9.61 -37.32 -3.55
CA ASN A 499 -8.89 -38.55 -3.30
C ASN A 499 -8.31 -38.49 -1.88
N PRO A 500 -8.49 -39.52 -1.03
CA PRO A 500 -8.15 -39.45 0.39
C PRO A 500 -6.68 -39.76 0.66
N ASP A 501 -6.15 -39.21 1.75
CA ASP A 501 -5.43 -40.01 2.75
C ASP A 501 -5.28 -39.24 4.08
N TYR A 502 -4.96 -39.98 5.16
CA TYR A 502 -4.80 -39.58 6.57
C TYR A 502 -6.02 -39.59 7.50
N ASP A 503 -6.33 -40.80 7.98
CA ASP A 503 -6.87 -41.05 9.32
C ASP A 503 -5.88 -41.91 10.12
N LYS A 504 -5.44 -41.44 11.30
CA LYS A 504 -5.35 -42.26 12.53
C LYS A 504 -4.90 -41.50 13.78
N SER A 505 -5.40 -42.00 14.92
CA SER A 505 -5.23 -41.52 16.30
C SER A 505 -6.00 -40.22 16.61
N ILE A 506 -6.68 -40.07 17.75
CA ILE A 506 -6.68 -40.87 19.01
C ILE A 506 -8.05 -41.58 19.25
N GLN A 507 -8.14 -42.42 20.28
CA GLN A 507 -9.15 -43.48 20.48
C GLN A 507 -10.52 -43.03 21.04
N GLN A 508 -11.55 -43.82 20.70
CA GLN A 508 -12.87 -43.99 21.34
C GLN A 508 -12.78 -44.51 22.80
N PRO A 509 -13.87 -44.69 23.63
CA PRO A 509 -15.31 -44.94 23.28
C PRO A 509 -16.39 -44.21 24.14
N GLN A 510 -17.69 -44.18 23.80
CA GLN A 510 -18.66 -45.28 23.97
C GLN A 510 -20.08 -45.02 23.40
N LYS A 511 -20.80 -46.15 23.15
CA LYS A 511 -22.27 -46.35 23.08
C LYS A 511 -23.06 -45.89 21.84
N ALA A 512 -23.36 -46.88 20.99
CA ALA A 512 -24.57 -46.97 20.16
C ALA A 512 -25.73 -47.63 20.98
N PRO A 513 -26.92 -48.07 20.47
CA PRO A 513 -27.12 -48.82 19.20
C PRO A 513 -28.42 -48.60 18.37
N GLY A 514 -28.32 -48.96 17.08
CA GLY A 514 -29.39 -49.67 16.34
C GLY A 514 -30.00 -48.98 15.11
N LEU A 515 -30.54 -49.71 14.12
CA LEU A 515 -30.49 -51.17 13.85
C LEU A 515 -30.90 -51.46 12.37
N LYS A 516 -30.39 -52.58 11.82
CA LYS A 516 -30.89 -53.35 10.63
C LYS A 516 -30.77 -52.77 9.19
N ASN A 517 -29.78 -53.34 8.49
CA ASN A 517 -29.75 -53.73 7.06
C ASN A 517 -30.79 -54.88 6.79
N PRO A 518 -30.95 -55.55 5.60
CA PRO A 518 -30.07 -55.64 4.40
C PRO A 518 -30.78 -55.73 3.00
N GLN A 519 -30.00 -56.16 1.98
CA GLN A 519 -30.36 -56.82 0.68
C GLN A 519 -30.62 -55.96 -0.59
N GLN A 520 -30.33 -56.42 -1.84
CA GLN A 520 -29.22 -57.25 -2.41
C GLN A 520 -29.30 -57.30 -3.97
N LEU A 521 -28.20 -57.69 -4.67
CA LEU A 521 -28.11 -58.16 -6.10
C LEU A 521 -28.42 -57.10 -7.22
N THR A 522 -27.56 -56.68 -8.18
CA THR A 522 -26.64 -57.31 -9.20
C THR A 522 -27.33 -57.97 -10.42
N PRO A 523 -26.74 -58.02 -11.64
CA PRO A 523 -26.08 -56.96 -12.47
C PRO A 523 -26.43 -57.09 -14.00
N ASN A 524 -25.52 -56.68 -14.91
CA ASN A 524 -25.47 -56.96 -16.39
C ASN A 524 -26.40 -56.16 -17.34
N SER A 525 -26.12 -55.95 -18.65
CA SER A 525 -25.01 -56.40 -19.56
C SER A 525 -24.74 -55.52 -20.81
N ASN A 526 -23.49 -55.50 -21.25
CA ASN A 526 -22.92 -55.58 -22.63
C ASN A 526 -23.33 -54.70 -23.85
N ILE A 527 -22.31 -53.98 -24.37
CA ILE A 527 -21.65 -54.08 -25.72
C ILE A 527 -22.45 -53.79 -27.02
N ASN A 528 -22.05 -52.74 -27.77
CA ASN A 528 -21.44 -52.87 -29.13
C ASN A 528 -20.89 -51.54 -29.76
N LYS A 529 -20.18 -51.69 -30.88
CA LYS A 529 -19.59 -50.68 -31.80
C LYS A 529 -19.69 -51.25 -33.25
N PRO A 530 -19.28 -50.55 -34.33
CA PRO A 530 -19.48 -49.15 -34.74
C PRO A 530 -20.03 -49.07 -36.21
N THR A 531 -20.21 -47.89 -36.83
CA THR A 531 -19.80 -47.64 -38.25
C THR A 531 -20.01 -46.19 -38.76
N ASN A 532 -19.12 -45.80 -39.69
CA ASN A 532 -19.30 -44.90 -40.85
C ASN A 532 -19.61 -43.39 -40.67
N ALA A 533 -19.35 -42.67 -41.77
CA ALA A 533 -19.30 -41.22 -41.88
C ALA A 533 -19.64 -40.76 -43.30
N THR A 534 -19.98 -39.47 -43.47
CA THR A 534 -20.11 -38.82 -44.79
C THR A 534 -19.59 -37.39 -44.72
N GLN A 535 -18.99 -36.92 -45.82
CA GLN A 535 -18.58 -35.52 -46.02
C GLN A 535 -19.76 -34.66 -46.48
N LEU A 536 -19.64 -33.33 -46.38
CA LEU A 536 -19.87 -32.42 -47.51
C LEU A 536 -19.21 -31.04 -47.26
N ALA A 537 -19.04 -30.25 -48.34
CA ALA A 537 -18.18 -29.07 -48.40
C ALA A 537 -18.98 -27.75 -48.55
N PRO A 538 -18.37 -26.56 -48.31
CA PRO A 538 -19.12 -25.30 -48.17
C PRO A 538 -19.24 -24.47 -49.46
N GLN A 539 -20.36 -23.76 -49.60
CA GLN A 539 -20.62 -22.65 -50.56
C GLN A 539 -21.80 -21.79 -50.05
N ASN A 540 -22.00 -20.51 -50.42
CA ASN A 540 -21.11 -19.43 -50.88
C ASN A 540 -21.94 -18.10 -50.92
N TYR A 541 -21.30 -16.95 -51.13
CA TYR A 541 -21.87 -15.59 -51.35
C TYR A 541 -22.58 -14.91 -50.15
N GLY A 542 -22.56 -13.56 -50.03
CA GLY A 542 -21.76 -12.58 -50.79
C GLY A 542 -22.20 -11.11 -50.62
N HIS A 543 -21.37 -10.20 -51.14
CA HIS A 543 -21.62 -8.75 -51.41
C HIS A 543 -21.72 -7.80 -50.18
N ASP A 544 -20.97 -6.69 -50.08
CA ASP A 544 -20.84 -5.46 -50.92
C ASP A 544 -21.97 -4.42 -50.66
N LYS A 545 -21.79 -3.08 -50.72
CA LYS A 545 -20.61 -2.20 -50.96
C LYS A 545 -20.86 -0.73 -50.54
N GLY A 546 -19.78 0.02 -50.29
CA GLY A 546 -19.70 1.48 -50.51
C GLY A 546 -20.32 2.41 -49.43
N ILE A 547 -20.16 3.74 -49.49
CA ILE A 547 -19.75 4.61 -50.61
C ILE A 547 -18.84 5.80 -50.16
N GLN A 548 -17.69 5.95 -50.85
CA GLN A 548 -17.00 7.17 -51.35
C GLN A 548 -16.58 8.38 -50.45
N GLN A 549 -15.28 8.70 -50.53
CA GLN A 549 -14.70 10.05 -50.79
C GLN A 549 -14.64 10.30 -52.34
N PRO A 550 -14.31 11.49 -52.95
CA PRO A 550 -13.31 12.51 -52.52
C PRO A 550 -13.50 13.99 -53.01
N GLN A 551 -12.39 14.78 -52.98
CA GLN A 551 -12.11 16.08 -53.66
C GLN A 551 -12.46 17.37 -52.87
N LYS A 552 -11.51 18.28 -52.53
CA LYS A 552 -10.71 19.30 -53.30
C LYS A 552 -11.53 20.56 -53.66
N ALA A 553 -11.03 21.82 -53.61
CA ALA A 553 -9.70 22.38 -53.24
C ALA A 553 -9.76 23.92 -52.96
N SER A 554 -8.58 24.54 -52.72
CA SER A 554 -8.23 25.99 -52.66
C SER A 554 -8.70 26.83 -51.44
N GLY A 555 -8.02 27.90 -51.01
CA GLY A 555 -6.61 28.32 -51.27
C GLY A 555 -6.34 29.84 -51.23
N LEU A 556 -5.27 30.30 -50.56
CA LEU A 556 -4.62 31.64 -50.60
C LEU A 556 -3.25 31.51 -49.86
N LYS A 557 -2.08 31.62 -50.52
CA LYS A 557 -1.27 32.82 -50.87
C LYS A 557 -0.48 33.50 -49.73
N SER A 558 0.84 33.46 -49.85
CA SER A 558 1.92 34.23 -49.18
C SER A 558 2.39 35.40 -50.11
N PRO A 559 3.56 36.10 -49.99
CA PRO A 559 4.68 36.05 -49.02
C PRO A 559 5.13 37.43 -48.39
N PRO A 560 6.35 38.03 -48.60
CA PRO A 560 7.36 38.19 -47.53
C PRO A 560 8.00 39.61 -47.36
N GLN A 561 8.93 39.78 -46.39
CA GLN A 561 10.13 40.69 -46.30
C GLN A 561 10.56 40.89 -44.81
N SER A 562 11.78 41.29 -44.40
CA SER A 562 13.12 41.41 -45.03
C SER A 562 14.25 41.46 -43.97
N ALA A 563 15.53 41.25 -44.38
CA ALA A 563 16.77 41.55 -43.62
C ALA A 563 17.42 42.87 -44.16
N PRO A 564 18.76 43.18 -44.20
CA PRO A 564 20.02 42.50 -43.79
C PRO A 564 20.46 42.97 -42.36
N ILE A 565 21.71 43.16 -41.87
CA ILE A 565 23.16 43.25 -42.29
C ILE A 565 23.98 42.70 -41.07
N SER A 566 25.18 42.09 -41.04
CA SER A 566 26.47 42.11 -41.79
C SER A 566 26.91 40.69 -42.25
N ASN A 567 28.09 40.33 -42.82
CA ASN A 567 29.49 40.83 -42.89
C ASN A 567 30.29 40.73 -41.54
N ILE A 568 31.63 40.55 -41.48
CA ILE A 568 32.76 40.75 -42.44
C ILE A 568 33.69 39.48 -42.56
N ASN A 569 34.20 39.25 -43.78
CA ASN A 569 35.37 38.45 -44.23
C ASN A 569 35.46 36.89 -44.17
N GLN A 570 35.86 36.34 -45.33
CA GLN A 570 36.62 35.09 -45.57
C GLN A 570 38.10 35.49 -45.92
N PRO A 571 38.98 34.71 -46.63
CA PRO A 571 38.95 33.30 -47.09
C PRO A 571 40.30 32.52 -46.95
N ILE A 572 40.33 31.24 -47.40
CA ILE A 572 41.26 30.66 -48.44
C ILE A 572 41.22 29.11 -48.42
N ASN A 573 41.52 28.47 -49.57
CA ASN A 573 41.41 27.03 -49.86
C ASN A 573 42.73 26.23 -49.71
N ALA A 574 42.64 24.90 -49.57
CA ALA A 574 43.39 23.86 -50.33
C ALA A 574 43.08 22.44 -49.78
N THR A 575 42.31 21.55 -50.42
CA THR A 575 42.60 20.59 -51.53
C THR A 575 43.61 19.45 -51.31
N GLN A 576 43.08 18.22 -51.35
CA GLN A 576 43.62 16.94 -51.87
C GLN A 576 44.92 16.30 -51.30
N LEU A 577 44.87 14.96 -51.12
CA LEU A 577 45.72 13.91 -51.75
C LEU A 577 45.41 12.53 -51.08
N THR A 578 44.68 11.63 -51.76
CA THR A 578 45.17 10.40 -52.47
C THR A 578 45.86 9.32 -51.62
N SER A 579 45.09 8.26 -51.31
CA SER A 579 45.35 6.81 -51.56
C SER A 579 46.77 6.21 -51.69
N GLN A 580 46.88 4.93 -51.26
CA GLN A 580 47.92 3.92 -51.62
C GLN A 580 49.32 4.13 -50.98
N ASN A 581 50.19 3.13 -50.74
CA ASN A 581 50.23 1.71 -51.12
C ASN A 581 51.22 0.87 -50.25
N HIS A 582 51.25 -0.45 -50.46
CA HIS A 582 52.31 -1.43 -50.09
C HIS A 582 52.53 -1.74 -48.57
N GLY A 583 52.97 -2.94 -48.17
CA GLY A 583 53.10 -4.21 -48.92
C GLY A 583 54.24 -5.12 -48.42
N HIS A 584 54.08 -6.45 -48.58
CA HIS A 584 55.10 -7.51 -48.43
C HIS A 584 55.70 -7.75 -47.01
N ASP A 585 56.21 -8.95 -46.64
CA ASP A 585 55.94 -10.35 -47.05
C ASP A 585 56.68 -11.34 -46.10
N LYS A 586 56.26 -12.62 -46.04
CA LYS A 586 57.05 -13.80 -45.60
C LYS A 586 57.68 -13.79 -44.18
N SER A 587 58.14 -14.89 -43.55
CA SER A 587 58.21 -16.33 -43.87
C SER A 587 58.31 -17.14 -42.53
N ILE A 588 57.60 -18.27 -42.30
CA ILE A 588 58.02 -19.70 -42.51
C ILE A 588 59.13 -20.16 -41.49
N GLN A 589 59.29 -21.38 -40.94
CA GLN A 589 58.86 -22.80 -41.15
C GLN A 589 58.58 -23.45 -39.73
N GLN A 590 57.64 -24.41 -39.48
CA GLN A 590 57.69 -25.90 -39.64
C GLN A 590 58.85 -26.63 -38.89
N HIS A 591 58.75 -27.89 -38.40
CA HIS A 591 57.63 -28.82 -38.13
C HIS A 591 58.13 -30.14 -37.43
N GLN A 592 57.19 -31.06 -37.10
CA GLN A 592 57.37 -32.54 -36.90
C GLN A 592 58.09 -33.05 -35.60
N LYS A 593 57.46 -33.91 -34.77
CA LYS A 593 57.36 -35.42 -34.73
C LYS A 593 58.57 -36.13 -34.05
N ALA A 594 58.45 -37.24 -33.30
CA ALA A 594 57.31 -37.96 -32.70
C ALA A 594 57.78 -39.10 -31.73
N SER A 595 56.83 -39.88 -31.18
CA SER A 595 56.95 -41.22 -30.51
C SER A 595 57.39 -41.28 -29.03
N GLY A 596 57.02 -42.35 -28.30
CA GLY A 596 57.70 -42.65 -27.03
C GLY A 596 57.19 -43.77 -26.08
N LEU A 597 55.90 -43.83 -25.71
CA LEU A 597 55.30 -44.83 -24.78
C LEU A 597 55.99 -45.09 -23.42
N LYS A 598 55.38 -44.64 -22.31
CA LYS A 598 54.64 -45.53 -21.36
C LYS A 598 53.94 -44.72 -20.25
N ASN A 599 52.81 -45.25 -19.79
CA ASN A 599 52.00 -44.77 -18.64
C ASN A 599 52.35 -45.63 -17.39
N PRO A 600 52.00 -45.26 -16.13
CA PRO A 600 50.65 -44.83 -15.73
C PRO A 600 50.55 -43.71 -14.67
N GLN A 601 49.30 -43.44 -14.25
CA GLN A 601 48.88 -42.75 -13.00
C GLN A 601 49.03 -41.22 -12.90
N GLN A 602 48.21 -40.53 -13.70
CA GLN A 602 47.36 -39.39 -13.32
C GLN A 602 47.86 -38.43 -12.21
N LEU A 603 48.66 -37.45 -12.64
CA LEU A 603 48.67 -36.09 -12.09
C LEU A 603 48.07 -35.12 -13.12
N ILE A 604 47.17 -34.23 -12.71
CA ILE A 604 47.06 -32.87 -13.30
C ILE A 604 46.74 -31.88 -12.15
N PRO A 605 47.70 -31.02 -11.75
CA PRO A 605 47.46 -29.91 -10.82
C PRO A 605 46.81 -28.69 -11.49
N ASN A 606 46.48 -27.67 -10.68
CA ASN A 606 45.94 -26.38 -11.12
C ASN A 606 46.70 -25.77 -12.32
N SER A 607 45.95 -25.23 -13.28
CA SER A 607 46.41 -24.18 -14.19
C SER A 607 45.35 -23.07 -14.27
N ASN A 608 45.79 -21.82 -14.24
CA ASN A 608 44.90 -20.66 -14.21
C ASN A 608 44.26 -20.42 -15.59
N VAL A 609 42.94 -20.28 -15.61
CA VAL A 609 42.20 -19.68 -16.74
C VAL A 609 41.26 -18.63 -16.16
N ASN A 610 41.42 -17.38 -16.58
CA ASN A 610 40.53 -16.28 -16.17
C ASN A 610 39.13 -16.51 -16.74
N GLN A 611 38.09 -16.49 -15.90
CA GLN A 611 36.68 -16.49 -16.32
C GLN A 611 35.98 -15.17 -15.92
N PRO A 612 35.00 -14.66 -16.71
CA PRO A 612 34.38 -13.34 -16.49
C PRO A 612 33.33 -13.26 -15.36
N PRO A 613 32.85 -12.04 -15.01
CA PRO A 613 32.27 -11.80 -13.68
C PRO A 613 30.83 -11.23 -13.68
N ASN A 614 29.87 -11.90 -14.32
CA ASN A 614 28.47 -11.44 -14.44
C ASN A 614 27.41 -12.26 -13.66
N ALA A 615 27.80 -13.36 -13.02
CA ALA A 615 27.04 -14.02 -11.95
C ALA A 615 28.02 -14.33 -10.80
N THR A 616 27.55 -14.38 -9.55
CA THR A 616 28.38 -14.79 -8.40
C THR A 616 28.83 -16.24 -8.62
N VAL A 617 30.11 -16.42 -8.95
CA VAL A 617 30.65 -17.70 -9.47
C VAL A 617 30.86 -18.70 -8.33
N ILE A 618 29.77 -19.29 -7.87
CA ILE A 618 29.78 -20.33 -6.83
C ILE A 618 30.59 -21.53 -7.32
N SER A 619 31.61 -21.90 -6.53
CA SER A 619 32.32 -23.16 -6.67
C SER A 619 31.42 -24.32 -6.24
N ASN A 620 31.44 -25.39 -7.04
CA ASN A 620 30.62 -26.60 -6.98
C ASN A 620 29.89 -26.81 -5.64
N THR A 621 28.57 -26.64 -5.62
CA THR A 621 27.71 -26.98 -4.48
C THR A 621 27.88 -28.47 -4.17
N PRO A 622 28.40 -28.87 -3.00
CA PRO A 622 28.47 -30.28 -2.66
C PRO A 622 27.06 -30.90 -2.59
N VAL A 623 26.94 -32.16 -3.01
CA VAL A 623 25.69 -32.91 -2.86
C VAL A 623 25.34 -32.98 -1.37
N GLY A 624 24.21 -32.40 -0.98
CA GLY A 624 23.75 -32.35 0.42
C GLY A 624 23.90 -30.99 1.13
N VAL A 625 24.31 -29.91 0.44
CA VAL A 625 24.18 -28.56 1.02
C VAL A 625 22.72 -28.27 1.41
N GLN A 626 22.54 -27.80 2.63
CA GLN A 626 21.27 -27.31 3.15
C GLN A 626 21.38 -25.82 3.51
N TRP A 627 20.23 -25.18 3.62
CA TRP A 627 20.09 -23.82 4.12
C TRP A 627 19.23 -23.82 5.37
N ALA A 628 19.46 -22.85 6.24
CA ALA A 628 18.57 -22.57 7.36
C ALA A 628 17.13 -22.46 6.84
N GLN A 629 16.17 -23.09 7.52
CA GLN A 629 14.78 -23.03 7.09
C GLN A 629 14.08 -21.72 7.50
N ASP A 630 14.63 -21.03 8.51
CA ASP A 630 14.26 -19.68 8.91
C ASP A 630 15.17 -18.65 8.25
N GLY A 631 14.58 -17.74 7.48
CA GLY A 631 15.27 -16.66 6.78
C GLY A 631 15.36 -15.39 7.62
N VAL A 632 16.46 -14.66 7.45
CA VAL A 632 16.70 -13.34 8.05
C VAL A 632 16.23 -12.27 7.07
N VAL A 633 15.41 -11.32 7.52
CA VAL A 633 15.06 -10.14 6.70
C VAL A 633 16.29 -9.26 6.55
N VAL A 634 16.74 -9.07 5.31
CA VAL A 634 17.96 -8.28 4.99
C VAL A 634 17.66 -6.98 4.24
N ALA A 635 16.47 -6.84 3.68
CA ALA A 635 15.95 -5.60 3.11
C ALA A 635 14.41 -5.63 3.05
N GLY A 636 13.76 -4.47 3.06
CA GLY A 636 12.30 -4.36 3.08
C GLY A 636 11.67 -4.78 4.42
N GLY A 637 10.40 -5.20 4.39
CA GLY A 637 9.65 -5.67 5.57
C GLY A 637 8.95 -4.58 6.40
N TYR A 638 9.14 -3.30 6.07
CA TYR A 638 8.51 -2.16 6.74
C TYR A 638 7.23 -1.63 6.06
N GLY A 639 6.65 -2.45 5.17
CA GLY A 639 5.49 -2.11 4.35
C GLY A 639 5.77 -1.07 3.27
N ASN A 640 4.75 -0.77 2.46
CA ASN A 640 4.88 -0.01 1.22
C ASN A 640 5.06 1.49 1.49
N GLY A 641 5.98 2.14 0.76
CA GLY A 641 6.28 3.56 0.95
C GLY A 641 7.54 4.05 0.24
N HIS A 642 7.81 5.35 0.33
CA HIS A 642 8.86 6.00 -0.45
C HIS A 642 10.25 6.02 0.20
N THR A 643 10.39 5.62 1.46
CA THR A 643 11.72 5.44 2.09
C THR A 643 12.43 4.23 1.49
N SER A 644 13.76 4.12 1.66
CA SER A 644 14.53 2.99 1.10
C SER A 644 14.34 1.67 1.85
N VAL A 645 13.78 1.68 3.07
CA VAL A 645 13.46 0.48 3.86
C VAL A 645 12.07 -0.09 3.56
N GLN A 646 11.26 0.63 2.79
CA GLN A 646 9.86 0.31 2.50
C GLN A 646 9.71 -0.16 1.06
N PHE A 647 9.74 -1.47 0.81
CA PHE A 647 9.53 -2.02 -0.53
C PHE A 647 8.04 -2.19 -0.85
N CYS A 648 7.73 -2.44 -2.12
CA CYS A 648 6.40 -2.69 -2.66
C CYS A 648 6.57 -3.71 -3.78
N PHE A 649 6.25 -4.98 -3.54
CA PHE A 649 6.46 -6.09 -4.48
C PHE A 649 7.90 -6.17 -5.06
N PRO A 650 8.94 -6.41 -4.25
CA PRO A 650 10.30 -6.61 -4.78
C PRO A 650 10.34 -7.82 -5.73
N HIS A 651 10.87 -7.64 -6.95
CA HIS A 651 10.95 -8.66 -8.00
C HIS A 651 12.39 -9.17 -8.19
N GLY A 652 13.09 -8.71 -9.24
CA GLY A 652 14.44 -9.15 -9.55
C GLY A 652 15.45 -8.68 -8.51
N LEU A 653 16.41 -9.56 -8.20
CA LEU A 653 17.46 -9.29 -7.23
C LEU A 653 18.79 -9.84 -7.73
N PHE A 654 19.81 -8.99 -7.73
CA PHE A 654 21.18 -9.34 -8.07
C PHE A 654 22.06 -9.13 -6.84
N VAL A 655 23.02 -10.01 -6.57
CA VAL A 655 23.97 -9.89 -5.46
C VAL A 655 25.38 -9.89 -6.01
N ASP A 656 26.16 -8.84 -5.73
CA ASP A 656 27.57 -8.77 -6.12
C ASP A 656 28.51 -9.41 -5.11
N ASP A 657 29.77 -9.59 -5.53
CA ASP A 657 30.78 -10.29 -4.75
C ASP A 657 31.11 -9.61 -3.41
N ASP A 658 30.75 -8.33 -3.22
CA ASP A 658 30.96 -7.56 -1.98
C ASP A 658 29.72 -7.56 -1.06
N GLN A 659 28.78 -8.48 -1.31
CA GLN A 659 27.47 -8.58 -0.66
C GLN A 659 26.62 -7.32 -0.85
N THR A 660 26.76 -6.66 -2.00
CA THR A 660 25.85 -5.58 -2.41
C THR A 660 24.70 -6.17 -3.21
N MET A 661 23.51 -6.13 -2.65
CA MET A 661 22.27 -6.44 -3.34
C MET A 661 21.84 -5.26 -4.23
N VAL A 662 21.22 -5.55 -5.37
CA VAL A 662 20.53 -4.60 -6.24
C VAL A 662 19.15 -5.17 -6.50
N ILE A 663 18.12 -4.41 -6.17
CA ILE A 663 16.74 -4.90 -6.05
C ILE A 663 15.84 -4.05 -6.94
N ALA A 664 15.08 -4.71 -7.82
CA ALA A 664 13.98 -4.11 -8.56
C ALA A 664 12.73 -4.06 -7.67
N ASP A 665 12.50 -2.88 -7.08
CA ASP A 665 11.39 -2.62 -6.16
C ASP A 665 10.16 -2.21 -6.97
N ASN A 666 9.49 -3.23 -7.53
CA ASN A 666 8.60 -3.13 -8.69
C ASN A 666 7.47 -2.12 -8.50
N GLY A 667 6.68 -2.27 -7.44
CA GLY A 667 5.53 -1.42 -7.12
C GLY A 667 5.89 -0.08 -6.49
N ASN A 668 7.18 0.24 -6.38
CA ASN A 668 7.72 1.58 -6.06
C ASN A 668 8.47 2.22 -7.25
N ASP A 669 8.50 1.55 -8.41
CA ASP A 669 9.04 2.05 -9.68
C ASP A 669 10.52 2.47 -9.64
N ARG A 670 11.33 1.73 -8.88
CA ARG A 670 12.72 2.12 -8.57
C ARG A 670 13.69 0.95 -8.45
N ILE A 671 14.98 1.25 -8.58
CA ILE A 671 16.07 0.33 -8.25
C ILE A 671 16.75 0.79 -6.95
N VAL A 672 16.85 -0.12 -5.99
CA VAL A 672 17.52 0.10 -4.69
C VAL A 672 18.79 -0.75 -4.64
N GLN A 673 19.92 -0.13 -4.29
CA GLN A 673 21.15 -0.85 -3.95
C GLN A 673 21.26 -0.95 -2.42
N TRP A 674 21.50 -2.14 -1.89
CA TRP A 674 21.50 -2.41 -0.45
C TRP A 674 22.69 -3.31 -0.08
N LYS A 675 23.57 -2.89 0.83
CA LYS A 675 24.67 -3.75 1.29
C LYS A 675 24.24 -4.59 2.50
N VAL A 676 24.55 -5.88 2.52
CA VAL A 676 24.20 -6.75 3.65
C VAL A 676 24.82 -6.20 4.95
N GLY A 677 23.97 -5.97 5.95
CA GLY A 677 24.32 -5.32 7.22
C GLY A 677 23.90 -3.84 7.32
N ASP A 678 23.70 -3.13 6.21
CA ASP A 678 23.22 -1.75 6.22
C ASP A 678 21.75 -1.68 6.70
N GLN A 679 21.43 -0.61 7.43
CA GLN A 679 20.07 -0.35 7.94
C GLN A 679 19.14 0.31 6.90
N HIS A 680 19.70 0.82 5.80
CA HIS A 680 18.98 1.58 4.77
C HIS A 680 19.59 1.33 3.39
N GLY A 681 18.77 1.05 2.39
CA GLY A 681 19.21 1.03 1.00
C GLY A 681 19.51 2.43 0.44
N LYS A 682 20.28 2.48 -0.65
CA LYS A 682 20.51 3.66 -1.48
C LYS A 682 19.64 3.58 -2.74
N MET A 683 18.91 4.66 -3.05
CA MET A 683 18.21 4.79 -4.34
C MET A 683 19.23 4.94 -5.48
N MET A 684 19.05 4.19 -6.56
CA MET A 684 19.94 4.25 -7.72
C MET A 684 19.23 4.71 -9.01
N ALA A 685 17.96 4.35 -9.19
CA ALA A 685 17.15 4.73 -10.34
C ALA A 685 15.66 4.81 -9.97
N GLY A 686 14.87 5.63 -10.68
CA GLY A 686 13.41 5.72 -10.50
C GLY A 686 12.93 6.55 -9.30
N ASP A 687 13.82 7.32 -8.66
CA ASP A 687 13.55 8.15 -7.47
C ASP A 687 12.43 9.21 -7.66
N ARG A 688 11.99 9.47 -8.89
CA ARG A 688 10.93 10.44 -9.25
C ARG A 688 9.56 9.79 -9.48
N GLY A 689 9.40 8.52 -9.08
CA GLY A 689 8.16 7.75 -9.18
C GLY A 689 7.73 7.42 -10.62
N PRO A 690 6.61 6.69 -10.81
CA PRO A 690 6.34 6.06 -12.10
C PRO A 690 6.12 7.05 -13.23
N GLY A 691 6.75 6.74 -14.37
CA GLY A 691 6.67 7.46 -15.63
C GLY A 691 7.63 6.91 -16.69
N ASN A 692 7.57 7.45 -17.90
CA ASN A 692 8.36 7.00 -19.06
C ASN A 692 9.55 7.92 -19.40
N ARG A 693 9.86 8.92 -18.57
CA ARG A 693 11.03 9.78 -18.75
C ARG A 693 12.32 8.99 -18.50
N LEU A 694 13.47 9.52 -18.92
CA LEU A 694 14.77 8.85 -18.70
C LEU A 694 15.16 8.80 -17.22
N ASN A 695 14.60 9.66 -16.37
CA ASN A 695 14.77 9.66 -14.91
C ASN A 695 13.64 8.95 -14.13
N GLN A 696 12.84 8.11 -14.81
CA GLN A 696 11.71 7.38 -14.24
C GLN A 696 11.69 5.94 -14.76
N LEU A 697 11.09 5.03 -13.99
CA LEU A 697 10.76 3.67 -14.40
C LEU A 697 9.24 3.46 -14.27
N ASN A 698 8.74 2.28 -14.64
CA ASN A 698 7.36 1.85 -14.43
C ASN A 698 7.33 0.32 -14.32
N GLN A 699 7.12 -0.18 -13.09
CA GLN A 699 7.22 -1.60 -12.72
C GLN A 699 8.50 -2.27 -13.25
N PRO A 700 9.71 -1.87 -12.77
CA PRO A 700 10.95 -2.54 -13.13
C PRO A 700 10.90 -4.01 -12.65
N THR A 701 11.10 -4.94 -13.58
CA THR A 701 10.91 -6.38 -13.34
C THR A 701 12.19 -7.07 -12.90
N ASP A 702 13.33 -6.68 -13.47
CA ASP A 702 14.65 -7.27 -13.18
C ASP A 702 15.80 -6.30 -13.45
N VAL A 703 16.95 -6.54 -12.81
CA VAL A 703 18.13 -5.68 -12.86
C VAL A 703 19.42 -6.48 -12.67
N ILE A 704 20.40 -6.27 -13.56
CA ILE A 704 21.74 -6.85 -13.45
C ILE A 704 22.82 -5.76 -13.51
N ILE A 705 24.03 -6.05 -13.01
CA ILE A 705 25.18 -5.13 -13.11
C ILE A 705 26.03 -5.51 -14.33
N ASP A 706 26.27 -4.55 -15.23
CA ASP A 706 27.44 -4.61 -16.11
C ASP A 706 28.66 -3.99 -15.41
N LYS A 707 29.56 -4.84 -14.95
CA LYS A 707 30.84 -4.41 -14.35
C LYS A 707 31.77 -3.72 -15.36
N ALA A 708 31.59 -3.92 -16.67
CA ALA A 708 32.47 -3.34 -17.70
C ALA A 708 32.15 -1.86 -17.99
N THR A 709 30.86 -1.50 -18.11
CA THR A 709 30.39 -0.11 -18.20
C THR A 709 30.03 0.52 -16.84
N ASN A 710 30.35 -0.18 -15.74
CA ASN A 710 29.97 0.14 -14.36
C ASN A 710 28.54 0.71 -14.24
N SER A 711 27.58 -0.03 -14.81
CA SER A 711 26.20 0.40 -14.99
C SER A 711 25.23 -0.73 -14.60
N PHE A 712 24.01 -0.37 -14.18
CA PHE A 712 22.90 -1.31 -14.15
C PHE A 712 22.32 -1.47 -15.55
N ILE A 713 21.84 -2.66 -15.86
CA ILE A 713 20.95 -2.95 -16.98
C ILE A 713 19.59 -3.30 -16.38
N ILE A 714 18.54 -2.56 -16.74
CA ILE A 714 17.23 -2.58 -16.07
C ILE A 714 16.14 -2.95 -17.08
N CYS A 715 15.34 -3.97 -16.75
CA CYS A 715 14.05 -4.22 -17.40
C CYS A 715 13.02 -3.20 -16.88
N ASP A 716 12.68 -2.19 -17.70
CA ASP A 716 11.65 -1.22 -17.36
C ASP A 716 10.31 -1.70 -17.95
N GLY A 717 9.71 -2.67 -17.25
CA GLY A 717 8.83 -3.69 -17.81
C GLY A 717 7.54 -3.18 -18.45
N ASP A 718 6.81 -2.28 -17.77
CA ASP A 718 5.56 -1.73 -18.32
C ASP A 718 5.78 -0.53 -19.25
N ASN A 719 6.94 0.15 -19.13
CA ASN A 719 7.44 1.05 -20.17
C ASN A 719 7.92 0.30 -21.43
N ARG A 720 8.03 -1.04 -21.39
CA ARG A 720 8.47 -1.93 -22.49
C ARG A 720 9.81 -1.51 -23.11
N ARG A 721 10.79 -1.20 -22.27
CA ARG A 721 12.13 -0.80 -22.70
C ARG A 721 13.22 -1.36 -21.79
N LEU A 722 14.42 -1.43 -22.34
CA LEU A 722 15.62 -1.77 -21.60
C LEU A 722 16.49 -0.51 -21.40
N LEU A 723 16.88 -0.23 -20.15
CA LEU A 723 17.74 0.91 -19.82
C LEU A 723 19.13 0.45 -19.38
N ARG A 724 20.17 1.21 -19.75
CA ARG A 724 21.45 1.25 -19.02
C ARG A 724 21.43 2.45 -18.08
N TRP A 725 21.88 2.29 -16.83
CA TRP A 725 21.93 3.37 -15.85
C TRP A 725 23.29 3.37 -15.12
N SER A 726 24.04 4.47 -15.19
CA SER A 726 25.40 4.52 -14.63
C SER A 726 25.40 4.40 -13.10
N ARG A 727 26.37 3.68 -12.53
CA ARG A 727 26.59 3.59 -11.07
C ARG A 727 27.39 4.78 -10.50
N GLN A 728 27.90 5.67 -11.35
CA GLN A 728 28.85 6.73 -10.98
C GLN A 728 28.47 8.16 -11.35
N ASN A 729 27.50 8.39 -12.26
CA ASN A 729 27.40 9.66 -12.98
C ASN A 729 26.16 10.52 -12.61
N ASP A 730 26.34 11.84 -12.52
CA ASP A 730 25.41 12.78 -11.86
C ASP A 730 24.11 13.11 -12.63
N THR A 731 23.85 12.48 -13.78
CA THR A 731 22.72 12.81 -14.67
C THR A 731 21.36 12.36 -14.15
N ASN A 732 21.35 11.40 -13.22
CA ASN A 732 20.17 10.77 -12.62
C ASN A 732 19.15 10.26 -13.67
N GLN A 733 19.65 9.77 -14.81
CA GLN A 733 18.91 9.35 -16.01
C GLN A 733 19.55 8.11 -16.66
N GLY A 734 18.71 7.24 -17.21
CA GLY A 734 19.11 6.07 -18.00
C GLY A 734 19.21 6.31 -19.51
N GLU A 735 20.07 5.55 -20.16
CA GLU A 735 20.21 5.41 -21.62
C GLU A 735 19.27 4.31 -22.12
N ILE A 736 18.47 4.57 -23.16
CA ILE A 736 17.61 3.54 -23.78
C ILE A 736 18.45 2.65 -24.71
N LEU A 737 18.55 1.37 -24.36
CA LEU A 737 19.20 0.36 -25.19
C LEU A 737 18.24 -0.19 -26.26
N LEU A 738 17.02 -0.56 -25.85
CA LEU A 738 15.98 -1.24 -26.64
C LEU A 738 14.58 -0.74 -26.27
N GLU A 739 13.65 -0.77 -27.23
CA GLU A 739 12.25 -0.32 -27.10
C GLU A 739 11.25 -1.38 -27.63
N ASP A 740 10.01 -1.32 -27.15
CA ASP A 740 8.88 -2.24 -27.42
C ASP A 740 9.14 -3.74 -27.14
N VAL A 741 10.09 -4.01 -26.23
CA VAL A 741 10.39 -5.34 -25.66
C VAL A 741 9.71 -5.42 -24.28
N ARG A 742 8.81 -6.37 -24.05
CA ARG A 742 8.23 -6.58 -22.70
C ARG A 742 9.10 -7.52 -21.88
N CYS A 743 10.28 -7.00 -21.55
CA CYS A 743 11.36 -7.65 -20.84
C CYS A 743 10.97 -8.01 -19.39
N TYR A 744 11.23 -9.24 -18.96
CA TYR A 744 10.92 -9.70 -17.60
C TYR A 744 12.14 -10.13 -16.79
N GLY A 745 13.10 -10.82 -17.41
CA GLY A 745 14.34 -11.28 -16.79
C GLY A 745 15.53 -11.12 -17.71
N LEU A 746 16.71 -10.92 -17.12
CA LEU A 746 17.97 -10.64 -17.78
C LEU A 746 19.04 -11.68 -17.44
N ALA A 747 19.90 -11.97 -18.41
CA ALA A 747 21.18 -12.61 -18.18
C ALA A 747 22.20 -11.99 -19.14
N MET A 748 23.47 -11.88 -18.75
CA MET A 748 24.52 -11.38 -19.62
C MET A 748 25.74 -12.29 -19.55
N ASP A 749 26.13 -12.86 -20.69
CA ASP A 749 27.20 -13.84 -20.74
C ASP A 749 28.60 -13.21 -20.67
N ASP A 750 29.57 -14.12 -20.58
CA ASP A 750 31.01 -13.88 -20.56
C ASP A 750 31.54 -13.11 -21.78
N GLN A 751 30.85 -13.17 -22.91
CA GLN A 751 31.18 -12.44 -24.15
C GLN A 751 30.38 -11.13 -24.28
N LYS A 752 29.70 -10.70 -23.21
CA LYS A 752 28.83 -9.51 -23.15
C LYS A 752 27.65 -9.55 -24.14
N ASN A 753 27.20 -10.75 -24.50
CA ASN A 753 25.88 -10.91 -25.10
C ASN A 753 24.81 -10.76 -24.00
N LEU A 754 23.85 -9.88 -24.21
CA LEU A 754 22.70 -9.73 -23.33
C LEU A 754 21.55 -10.62 -23.79
N TYR A 755 20.97 -11.35 -22.86
CA TYR A 755 19.80 -12.21 -23.05
C TYR A 755 18.61 -11.59 -22.31
N ILE A 756 17.44 -11.64 -22.94
CA ILE A 756 16.20 -11.02 -22.44
C ILE A 756 15.03 -11.96 -22.71
N SER A 757 14.23 -12.28 -21.70
CA SER A 757 12.91 -12.91 -21.88
C SER A 757 11.87 -11.87 -22.30
N ASP A 758 11.21 -12.09 -23.44
CA ASP A 758 10.11 -11.24 -23.92
C ASP A 758 8.76 -11.92 -23.62
N THR A 759 8.01 -11.35 -22.69
CA THR A 759 6.70 -11.85 -22.27
C THR A 759 5.57 -11.56 -23.25
N LYS A 760 5.76 -10.62 -24.19
CA LYS A 760 4.81 -10.25 -25.25
C LYS A 760 4.98 -11.16 -26.47
N HIS A 761 6.21 -11.51 -26.83
CA HIS A 761 6.51 -12.40 -27.96
C HIS A 761 6.68 -13.88 -27.58
N HIS A 762 6.77 -14.20 -26.28
CA HIS A 762 6.93 -15.55 -25.73
C HIS A 762 8.19 -16.27 -26.25
N GLU A 763 9.32 -15.58 -26.14
CA GLU A 763 10.63 -16.02 -26.63
C GLU A 763 11.75 -15.46 -25.73
N VAL A 764 12.96 -16.00 -25.86
CA VAL A 764 14.18 -15.37 -25.31
C VAL A 764 15.05 -14.92 -26.48
N ARG A 765 15.48 -13.65 -26.44
CA ARG A 765 16.36 -13.04 -27.45
C ARG A 765 17.73 -12.73 -26.87
N ARG A 766 18.76 -12.95 -27.68
CA ARG A 766 20.16 -12.58 -27.43
C ARG A 766 20.56 -11.40 -28.31
N TYR A 767 21.17 -10.39 -27.72
CA TYR A 767 21.66 -9.16 -28.34
C TYR A 767 23.16 -9.03 -28.10
N GLN A 768 23.93 -8.69 -29.13
CA GLN A 768 25.32 -8.27 -29.02
C GLN A 768 25.40 -6.73 -28.85
N LEU A 769 26.55 -6.20 -28.47
CA LEU A 769 26.73 -4.75 -28.26
C LEU A 769 26.50 -3.99 -29.58
N GLY A 770 25.42 -3.22 -29.65
CA GLY A 770 25.00 -2.46 -30.85
C GLY A 770 23.79 -3.05 -31.58
N ASP A 771 23.37 -4.28 -31.28
CA ASP A 771 22.21 -4.90 -31.92
C ASP A 771 20.92 -4.15 -31.65
N LYS A 772 20.22 -3.75 -32.72
CA LYS A 772 18.83 -3.26 -32.66
C LYS A 772 17.79 -4.35 -32.94
N LYS A 773 18.21 -5.59 -33.20
CA LYS A 773 17.34 -6.78 -33.37
C LYS A 773 18.04 -8.02 -32.80
N GLY A 774 17.53 -8.55 -31.69
CA GLY A 774 18.11 -9.72 -31.03
C GLY A 774 17.79 -11.03 -31.75
N THR A 775 18.75 -11.95 -31.76
CA THR A 775 18.60 -13.33 -32.27
C THR A 775 17.73 -14.13 -31.30
N VAL A 776 16.73 -14.86 -31.78
CA VAL A 776 15.94 -15.77 -30.93
C VAL A 776 16.79 -16.98 -30.55
N VAL A 777 16.81 -17.33 -29.26
CA VAL A 777 17.62 -18.42 -28.70
C VAL A 777 16.82 -19.43 -27.87
N ALA A 778 15.57 -19.10 -27.52
CA ALA A 778 14.57 -20.04 -27.01
C ALA A 778 13.16 -19.60 -27.42
N GLY A 779 12.27 -20.56 -27.72
CA GLY A 779 10.92 -20.28 -28.22
C GLY A 779 10.90 -19.86 -29.69
N GLY A 780 10.23 -18.74 -30.00
CA GLY A 780 10.15 -18.18 -31.36
C GLY A 780 9.05 -18.77 -32.26
N ASN A 781 8.45 -19.91 -31.90
CA ASN A 781 7.36 -20.56 -32.64
C ASN A 781 5.97 -20.17 -32.10
N GLY A 782 5.85 -18.96 -31.53
CA GLY A 782 4.63 -18.46 -30.89
C GLY A 782 4.37 -19.04 -29.50
N LYS A 783 3.21 -18.66 -28.93
CA LYS A 783 2.75 -19.12 -27.62
C LYS A 783 2.23 -20.56 -27.68
N GLY A 784 2.70 -21.40 -26.77
CA GLY A 784 2.05 -22.70 -26.54
C GLY A 784 2.85 -23.63 -25.64
N THR A 785 2.44 -24.90 -25.63
CA THR A 785 2.94 -25.95 -24.73
C THR A 785 4.01 -26.84 -25.34
N ASP A 786 4.24 -26.76 -26.64
CA ASP A 786 5.21 -27.63 -27.32
C ASP A 786 6.64 -27.30 -26.91
N LEU A 787 7.59 -28.20 -27.18
CA LEU A 787 8.99 -28.01 -26.78
C LEU A 787 9.71 -26.95 -27.63
N ASN A 788 9.21 -26.62 -28.81
CA ASN A 788 9.69 -25.49 -29.64
C ASN A 788 8.99 -24.15 -29.30
N GLN A 789 8.09 -24.14 -28.32
CA GLN A 789 7.31 -22.98 -27.89
C GLN A 789 7.57 -22.65 -26.41
N LEU A 790 7.17 -21.45 -26.00
CA LEU A 790 7.16 -21.03 -24.60
C LEU A 790 5.79 -20.40 -24.27
N SER A 791 5.45 -20.28 -22.99
CA SER A 791 4.25 -19.59 -22.52
C SER A 791 4.56 -18.74 -21.29
N THR A 792 4.66 -17.42 -21.54
CA THR A 792 5.12 -16.40 -20.58
C THR A 792 6.47 -16.77 -19.94
N PRO A 793 7.58 -16.64 -20.70
CA PRO A 793 8.92 -16.81 -20.13
C PRO A 793 9.21 -15.67 -19.14
N THR A 794 9.54 -16.01 -17.90
CA THR A 794 9.82 -15.04 -16.81
C THR A 794 11.31 -14.86 -16.63
N TYR A 795 11.95 -15.63 -15.75
CA TYR A 795 13.40 -15.55 -15.54
C TYR A 795 14.17 -16.46 -16.50
N ILE A 796 15.44 -16.12 -16.66
CA ILE A 796 16.39 -16.83 -17.50
C ILE A 796 17.74 -16.98 -16.79
N PHE A 797 18.46 -18.06 -17.11
CA PHE A 797 19.87 -18.24 -16.76
C PHE A 797 20.62 -18.70 -18.00
N VAL A 798 21.89 -18.31 -18.13
CA VAL A 798 22.74 -18.68 -19.28
C VAL A 798 24.06 -19.24 -18.75
N ASP A 799 24.39 -20.46 -19.16
CA ASP A 799 25.65 -21.09 -18.77
C ASP A 799 26.85 -20.68 -19.66
N GLN A 800 28.05 -21.11 -19.28
CA GLN A 800 29.30 -20.90 -20.03
C GLN A 800 29.29 -21.49 -21.46
N HIS A 801 28.34 -22.37 -21.78
CA HIS A 801 28.16 -22.98 -23.11
C HIS A 801 27.08 -22.27 -23.95
N GLN A 802 26.50 -21.18 -23.42
CA GLN A 802 25.33 -20.47 -23.96
C GLN A 802 24.06 -21.33 -24.02
N THR A 803 23.92 -22.30 -23.11
CA THR A 803 22.65 -22.97 -22.83
C THR A 803 21.74 -22.00 -22.10
N VAL A 804 20.56 -21.73 -22.65
CA VAL A 804 19.55 -20.84 -22.05
C VAL A 804 18.55 -21.67 -21.25
N TYR A 805 18.44 -21.43 -19.96
CA TYR A 805 17.42 -21.98 -19.08
C TYR A 805 16.30 -20.95 -18.90
N VAL A 806 15.04 -21.38 -18.93
CA VAL A 806 13.87 -20.48 -18.99
C VAL A 806 12.76 -20.99 -18.07
N SER A 807 12.30 -20.16 -17.14
CA SER A 807 11.06 -20.41 -16.38
C SER A 807 9.85 -20.04 -17.24
N GLU A 808 8.92 -20.97 -17.43
CA GLU A 808 7.72 -20.76 -18.22
C GLU A 808 6.49 -20.72 -17.31
N ARG A 809 6.11 -19.50 -16.90
CA ARG A 809 5.10 -19.26 -15.86
C ARG A 809 3.76 -19.92 -16.16
N HIS A 810 3.35 -20.00 -17.42
CA HIS A 810 2.08 -20.64 -17.81
C HIS A 810 2.21 -22.08 -18.33
N ASN A 811 3.44 -22.60 -18.53
CA ASN A 811 3.66 -24.01 -18.85
C ASN A 811 4.13 -24.84 -17.64
N HIS A 812 4.24 -24.24 -16.46
CA HIS A 812 4.50 -24.93 -15.18
C HIS A 812 5.77 -25.78 -15.20
N ARG A 813 6.80 -25.27 -15.88
CA ARG A 813 8.05 -25.97 -16.17
C ARG A 813 9.23 -24.99 -16.27
N VAL A 814 10.43 -25.54 -16.16
CA VAL A 814 11.67 -24.90 -16.64
C VAL A 814 12.20 -25.72 -17.80
N THR A 815 12.48 -25.08 -18.94
CA THR A 815 13.17 -25.71 -20.07
C THR A 815 14.59 -25.19 -20.23
N LYS A 816 15.52 -26.06 -20.66
CA LYS A 816 16.85 -25.67 -21.13
C LYS A 816 16.98 -25.80 -22.64
N TRP A 817 17.71 -24.88 -23.24
CA TRP A 817 17.88 -24.74 -24.69
C TRP A 817 19.37 -24.64 -24.98
N ASN A 818 19.96 -25.74 -25.50
CA ASN A 818 21.37 -25.74 -25.91
C ASN A 818 21.57 -24.72 -27.04
N LYS A 819 22.78 -24.16 -27.17
CA LYS A 819 23.12 -23.21 -28.24
C LYS A 819 22.75 -23.75 -29.64
N GLY A 820 21.77 -23.12 -30.29
CA GLY A 820 21.27 -23.51 -31.62
C GLY A 820 20.18 -24.58 -31.63
N ALA A 821 19.64 -24.98 -30.48
CA ALA A 821 18.51 -25.92 -30.39
C ALA A 821 17.21 -25.30 -30.91
N THR A 822 16.44 -26.08 -31.68
CA THR A 822 15.10 -25.71 -32.18
C THR A 822 13.97 -26.06 -31.21
N ALA A 823 14.27 -26.81 -30.14
CA ALA A 823 13.35 -27.17 -29.07
C ALA A 823 14.09 -27.29 -27.74
N GLY A 824 13.41 -26.93 -26.65
CA GLY A 824 13.90 -27.04 -25.28
C GLY A 824 13.72 -28.43 -24.68
N ILE A 825 14.45 -28.69 -23.60
CA ILE A 825 14.38 -29.91 -22.79
C ILE A 825 13.86 -29.53 -21.40
N VAL A 826 12.78 -30.16 -20.94
CA VAL A 826 12.25 -29.92 -19.58
C VAL A 826 13.26 -30.43 -18.54
N VAL A 827 13.59 -29.57 -17.58
CA VAL A 827 14.56 -29.86 -16.49
C VAL A 827 13.97 -29.73 -15.09
N ALA A 828 12.85 -29.00 -14.93
CA ALA A 828 12.06 -28.96 -13.69
C ALA A 828 10.56 -28.84 -14.02
N GLY A 829 9.70 -29.41 -13.17
CA GLY A 829 8.25 -29.42 -13.36
C GLY A 829 7.79 -30.15 -14.64
N GLY A 830 6.79 -29.57 -15.32
CA GLY A 830 6.25 -30.10 -16.58
C GLY A 830 5.23 -31.23 -16.45
N GLN A 831 4.97 -31.75 -15.25
CA GLN A 831 3.89 -32.71 -14.97
C GLN A 831 2.55 -32.00 -14.67
N GLY A 832 2.27 -30.92 -15.39
CA GLY A 832 1.14 -30.01 -15.13
C GLY A 832 1.33 -29.12 -13.89
N GLN A 833 0.33 -28.29 -13.62
CA GLN A 833 0.27 -27.44 -12.43
C GLN A 833 -0.04 -28.28 -11.18
N GLY A 834 0.69 -28.05 -10.09
CA GLY A 834 0.35 -28.61 -8.78
C GLY A 834 1.46 -28.46 -7.75
N GLN A 835 1.32 -29.16 -6.62
CA GLN A 835 2.21 -29.08 -5.45
C GLN A 835 3.09 -30.32 -5.24
N ALA A 836 2.93 -31.39 -6.03
CA ALA A 836 3.79 -32.56 -5.94
C ALA A 836 5.27 -32.19 -6.22
N LEU A 837 6.21 -33.02 -5.76
CA LEU A 837 7.65 -32.80 -6.00
C LEU A 837 8.05 -32.92 -7.50
N THR A 838 7.14 -33.41 -8.36
CA THR A 838 7.28 -33.47 -9.81
C THR A 838 6.64 -32.27 -10.54
N GLN A 839 6.02 -31.34 -9.81
CA GLN A 839 5.19 -30.26 -10.34
C GLN A 839 5.65 -28.87 -9.88
N LEU A 840 5.21 -27.85 -10.62
CA LEU A 840 5.42 -26.43 -10.31
C LEU A 840 4.09 -25.67 -10.52
N SER A 841 3.98 -24.48 -9.92
CA SER A 841 2.81 -23.62 -9.97
C SER A 841 3.26 -22.16 -10.18
N GLN A 842 3.23 -21.73 -11.45
CA GLN A 842 3.75 -20.43 -11.89
C GLN A 842 5.20 -20.18 -11.46
N PRO A 843 6.18 -20.93 -11.99
CA PRO A 843 7.59 -20.71 -11.68
C PRO A 843 8.07 -19.34 -12.17
N GLU A 844 8.84 -18.66 -11.32
CA GLU A 844 9.40 -17.33 -11.55
C GLU A 844 10.94 -17.41 -11.56
N GLY A 845 11.65 -16.89 -10.56
CA GLY A 845 13.11 -16.87 -10.46
C GLY A 845 13.77 -18.23 -10.65
N LEU A 846 14.94 -18.27 -11.30
CA LEU A 846 15.72 -19.50 -11.47
C LEU A 846 17.23 -19.23 -11.46
N PHE A 847 17.99 -20.22 -11.02
CA PHE A 847 19.46 -20.23 -11.05
C PHE A 847 19.95 -21.64 -11.36
N VAL A 848 21.13 -21.79 -11.98
CA VAL A 848 21.73 -23.09 -12.24
C VAL A 848 23.17 -23.11 -11.74
N ASP A 849 23.51 -24.09 -10.92
CA ASP A 849 24.88 -24.22 -10.41
C ASP A 849 25.83 -24.93 -11.39
N LYS A 850 27.12 -25.01 -11.04
CA LYS A 850 28.15 -25.66 -11.86
C LYS A 850 27.97 -27.19 -12.03
N LEU A 851 27.06 -27.82 -11.29
CA LEU A 851 26.70 -29.23 -11.44
C LEU A 851 25.42 -29.43 -12.28
N GLY A 852 24.85 -28.35 -12.81
CA GLY A 852 23.58 -28.39 -13.54
C GLY A 852 22.35 -28.52 -12.64
N THR A 853 22.48 -28.26 -11.34
CA THR A 853 21.36 -28.24 -10.39
C THR A 853 20.52 -26.98 -10.66
N VAL A 854 19.27 -27.16 -11.04
CA VAL A 854 18.34 -26.06 -11.34
C VAL A 854 17.57 -25.70 -10.07
N TYR A 855 17.81 -24.50 -9.55
CA TYR A 855 17.04 -23.89 -8.46
C TYR A 855 15.91 -23.06 -9.05
N VAL A 856 14.70 -23.17 -8.50
CA VAL A 856 13.47 -22.56 -9.04
C VAL A 856 12.62 -21.98 -7.90
N VAL A 857 12.17 -20.74 -8.07
CA VAL A 857 11.11 -20.14 -7.26
C VAL A 857 9.77 -20.65 -7.77
N ASP A 858 9.16 -21.57 -7.01
CA ASP A 858 7.86 -22.15 -7.29
C ASP A 858 6.77 -21.24 -6.69
N SER A 859 6.61 -20.06 -7.31
CA SER A 859 6.02 -18.86 -6.71
C SER A 859 4.64 -19.08 -6.09
N PHE A 860 3.69 -19.65 -6.84
CA PHE A 860 2.32 -19.83 -6.35
C PHE A 860 2.21 -20.93 -5.28
N ASN A 861 3.23 -21.78 -5.16
CA ASN A 861 3.39 -22.77 -4.08
C ASN A 861 4.22 -22.24 -2.89
N ASN A 862 4.69 -20.99 -2.94
CA ASN A 862 5.37 -20.29 -1.83
C ASN A 862 6.62 -21.03 -1.32
N ARG A 863 7.43 -21.57 -2.24
CA ARG A 863 8.63 -22.37 -1.95
C ARG A 863 9.73 -22.16 -2.99
N VAL A 864 10.98 -22.38 -2.59
CA VAL A 864 12.10 -22.58 -3.51
C VAL A 864 12.41 -24.07 -3.58
N MET A 865 12.67 -24.59 -4.77
CA MET A 865 12.98 -26.00 -5.02
C MET A 865 14.26 -26.17 -5.84
N CYS A 866 14.91 -27.32 -5.73
CA CYS A 866 16.04 -27.70 -6.57
C CYS A 866 15.81 -29.03 -7.32
N TRP A 867 16.28 -29.10 -8.56
CA TRP A 867 16.38 -30.31 -9.39
C TRP A 867 17.85 -30.55 -9.77
N PRO A 868 18.54 -31.52 -9.16
CA PRO A 868 19.83 -32.00 -9.64
C PRO A 868 19.74 -32.52 -11.09
N GLN A 869 20.85 -32.48 -11.84
CA GLN A 869 20.83 -32.86 -13.25
C GLN A 869 20.28 -34.29 -13.47
N GLY A 870 19.16 -34.37 -14.20
CA GLY A 870 18.49 -35.64 -14.53
C GLY A 870 17.47 -36.15 -13.49
N ALA A 871 17.30 -35.45 -12.37
CA ALA A 871 16.31 -35.79 -11.35
C ALA A 871 14.87 -35.79 -11.92
N LYS A 872 14.04 -36.75 -11.46
CA LYS A 872 12.63 -36.87 -11.87
C LYS A 872 11.65 -36.06 -11.00
N GLN A 873 12.09 -35.71 -9.80
CA GLN A 873 11.39 -34.85 -8.85
C GLN A 873 12.41 -33.92 -8.20
N GLY A 874 11.97 -32.75 -7.76
CA GLY A 874 12.80 -31.81 -7.03
C GLY A 874 12.71 -32.03 -5.51
N THR A 875 13.54 -31.27 -4.79
CA THR A 875 13.50 -31.19 -3.32
C THR A 875 13.21 -29.75 -2.91
N ILE A 876 12.46 -29.54 -1.83
CA ILE A 876 12.22 -28.20 -1.27
C ILE A 876 13.50 -27.72 -0.60
N VAL A 877 13.90 -26.48 -0.90
CA VAL A 877 15.12 -25.84 -0.40
C VAL A 877 14.79 -24.98 0.82
N VAL A 878 13.80 -24.09 0.66
CA VAL A 878 13.24 -23.22 1.71
C VAL A 878 11.77 -22.90 1.39
N GLY A 879 11.00 -22.51 2.41
CA GLY A 879 9.57 -22.22 2.28
C GLY A 879 8.72 -23.50 2.18
N GLY A 880 7.53 -23.38 1.58
CA GLY A 880 6.56 -24.48 1.50
C GLY A 880 5.71 -24.72 2.76
N ASN A 881 6.03 -24.04 3.87
CA ASN A 881 5.31 -24.08 5.16
C ASN A 881 4.00 -23.26 5.13
N GLY A 882 3.27 -23.33 4.02
CA GLY A 882 2.11 -22.48 3.72
C GLY A 882 2.48 -21.06 3.27
N ARG A 883 1.47 -20.35 2.75
CA ARG A 883 1.56 -18.92 2.43
C ARG A 883 1.51 -18.11 3.74
N GLY A 884 2.52 -17.30 4.02
CA GLY A 884 2.56 -16.55 5.28
C GLY A 884 3.72 -15.59 5.41
N GLN A 885 3.92 -15.07 6.61
CA GLN A 885 4.87 -13.99 6.96
C GLN A 885 5.95 -14.44 7.96
N GLY A 886 5.91 -15.69 8.43
CA GLY A 886 7.00 -16.27 9.22
C GLY A 886 8.34 -16.26 8.50
N THR A 887 9.43 -16.47 9.24
CA THR A 887 10.80 -16.58 8.73
C THR A 887 11.00 -17.80 7.82
N ASN A 888 10.24 -18.87 8.07
CA ASN A 888 10.18 -20.09 7.26
C ASN A 888 9.00 -20.13 6.26
N GLN A 889 8.31 -19.00 6.06
CA GLN A 889 7.17 -18.85 5.14
C GLN A 889 7.45 -17.81 4.07
N LEU A 890 6.83 -17.99 2.90
CA LEU A 890 6.90 -17.08 1.76
C LEU A 890 5.48 -16.74 1.29
N ASN A 891 5.37 -15.74 0.41
CA ASN A 891 4.11 -15.25 -0.14
C ASN A 891 4.32 -14.76 -1.58
N GLY A 892 4.05 -15.64 -2.55
CA GLY A 892 4.31 -15.37 -3.97
C GLY A 892 5.74 -14.87 -4.26
N PRO A 893 6.80 -15.54 -3.77
CA PRO A 893 8.18 -15.11 -4.02
C PRO A 893 8.48 -15.04 -5.52
N VAL A 894 9.36 -14.13 -5.94
CA VAL A 894 9.62 -13.87 -7.37
C VAL A 894 11.09 -14.11 -7.72
N GLY A 895 12.01 -13.26 -7.29
CA GLY A 895 13.44 -13.42 -7.57
C GLY A 895 14.15 -14.35 -6.58
N LEU A 896 15.22 -15.01 -7.05
CA LEU A 896 16.24 -15.60 -6.17
C LEU A 896 17.65 -15.28 -6.71
N ALA A 897 18.64 -15.23 -5.82
CA ALA A 897 20.06 -15.24 -6.16
C ALA A 897 20.89 -15.81 -5.01
N PHE A 898 22.21 -15.93 -5.20
CA PHE A 898 23.13 -16.39 -4.17
C PHE A 898 24.36 -15.47 -4.09
N ASP A 899 24.97 -15.32 -2.91
CA ASP A 899 26.26 -14.65 -2.75
C ASP A 899 27.46 -15.59 -2.93
N ARG A 900 28.68 -15.03 -2.89
CA ARG A 900 29.94 -15.81 -2.95
C ARG A 900 30.12 -16.81 -1.78
N HIS A 901 29.35 -16.67 -0.70
CA HIS A 901 29.36 -17.57 0.46
C HIS A 901 28.30 -18.68 0.34
N ARG A 902 27.49 -18.66 -0.74
CA ARG A 902 26.37 -19.55 -1.04
C ARG A 902 25.15 -19.34 -0.15
N ASN A 903 25.01 -18.19 0.49
CA ASN A 903 23.75 -17.80 1.13
C ASN A 903 22.68 -17.59 0.05
N LEU A 904 21.47 -18.09 0.26
CA LEU A 904 20.34 -17.95 -0.65
C LEU A 904 19.56 -16.68 -0.32
N TYR A 905 19.35 -15.81 -1.31
CA TYR A 905 18.52 -14.61 -1.19
C TYR A 905 17.23 -14.80 -1.99
N VAL A 906 16.08 -14.50 -1.39
CA VAL A 906 14.75 -14.64 -2.00
C VAL A 906 13.99 -13.32 -1.86
N ALA A 907 13.49 -12.79 -2.98
CA ALA A 907 12.54 -11.68 -2.98
C ALA A 907 11.15 -12.24 -2.69
N ASP A 908 10.73 -12.08 -1.44
CA ASP A 908 9.45 -12.56 -0.91
C ASP A 908 8.38 -11.51 -1.22
N CYS A 909 8.09 -11.39 -2.52
CA CYS A 909 7.40 -10.27 -3.17
C CYS A 909 6.10 -9.85 -2.48
N GLY A 910 5.18 -10.80 -2.21
CA GLY A 910 3.90 -10.51 -1.55
C GLY A 910 3.99 -10.17 -0.05
N ASN A 911 5.20 -10.18 0.52
CA ASN A 911 5.53 -9.74 1.88
C ASN A 911 6.47 -8.52 1.90
N ASP A 912 6.71 -7.88 0.74
CA ASP A 912 7.44 -6.61 0.62
C ASP A 912 8.86 -6.64 1.25
N ARG A 913 9.54 -7.79 1.16
CA ARG A 913 10.84 -8.04 1.81
C ARG A 913 11.77 -8.94 0.99
N VAL A 914 13.06 -8.89 1.32
CA VAL A 914 14.08 -9.87 0.87
C VAL A 914 14.59 -10.64 2.08
N LEU A 915 14.54 -11.97 1.97
CA LEU A 915 15.06 -12.90 2.99
C LEU A 915 16.41 -13.47 2.54
N GLN A 916 17.38 -13.49 3.47
CA GLN A 916 18.60 -14.28 3.36
C GLN A 916 18.44 -15.55 4.18
N TYR A 917 18.72 -16.69 3.56
CA TYR A 917 18.85 -17.99 4.20
C TYR A 917 20.34 -18.36 4.22
N PRO A 918 21.00 -18.39 5.40
CA PRO A 918 22.37 -18.87 5.52
C PRO A 918 22.51 -20.35 5.15
N ILE A 919 23.69 -20.73 4.66
CA ILE A 919 24.10 -22.13 4.56
C ILE A 919 24.30 -22.74 5.96
N VAL A 920 23.98 -24.03 6.13
CA VAL A 920 24.15 -24.79 7.39
C VAL A 920 25.00 -26.05 7.20
#